data_AF-A0A2S4XHL3-F1
#
_entry.id   AF-A0A2S4XHL3-F1
#
_cell.length_a   1.000
_cell.length_b   1.000
_cell.length_c   1.000
_cell.angle_alpha   90.00
_cell.angle_beta   90.00
_cell.angle_gamma   90.00
#
_symmetry.space_group_name_H-M   'P 1'
#
loop_
_entity.id
_entity.type
_entity.pdbx_description
1 polymer ?
#
loop_
_entity_poly.entity_id
_entity_poly.type
_entity_poly.pdbx_seq_one_letter_code
_entity_poly.pdbx_strand_id
1 'polypeptide(L)'
;MHDHRTTTEARLKRVLEERLWPAVYPESVQLTIGVWHAPGEPVPVAEGIAAPRTPIEPGAPWGPPWGTSWFTVSGTVPEEWAGRTVEALLDLGFDENMPGFQCEGLVYRPDGSPVKGLNPRNQWVRIGAPARGGEEVLLHVEASANPVILDYHPFLPTELGDRETAGDVPQYKLARMDLAVFDETVWELAHDLEVLGQLMAELGEDTARRWEILRAVERALDAVDLQDIGGTAARARDELTGVLSAPAHASAHRISAVGHAHIDSAWLWPLRETVRKVARTASNMTALLEDEPDFVYAMSQAQQYAWLKEHRPEVYARVKKAVADGRFVPVGGMWVESDTNMPGSEALARQFVHGKRFFLEEFGVETEEVWLPDTFGYSAALPQLVRQAGAKWFLTQKISWSRTNSFPHHTFWWEGLDGTRVFTHFPPMDTYNAQLSGKEVAHAARNFREKGAASRSLAPTGWGDGGGGTTRDMLARARRLADLEGSARVVFEKPAEFFAKAEAEYPDAPVWTGELYLELHRATLTSQVRTKQGNRRSEHLLYEAELWSATAAVRTGFPYPYDQLDRLWKEVLLHQFHDILPGTSIAWVHREAAERYARIAAELEELIGAAQRALAGDPAAGRTLVFNAAPHGREGLPARGARPERAEPNGTGCVPRAGGGYVLDNGLL
;
A
#
# COMPACT_ATOMS: atom_id res chain seq x y z
N MET A 1 -16.94 35.52 -33.43
CA MET A 1 -16.44 35.33 -32.05
C MET A 1 -14.94 35.18 -32.15
N HIS A 2 -14.16 35.96 -31.40
CA HIS A 2 -12.70 35.81 -31.40
C HIS A 2 -12.33 34.58 -30.56
N ASP A 3 -11.49 33.70 -31.09
CA ASP A 3 -10.95 32.59 -30.32
C ASP A 3 -9.88 33.11 -29.35
N HIS A 4 -10.23 33.17 -28.07
CA HIS A 4 -9.35 33.58 -26.97
C HIS A 4 -9.02 32.41 -26.03
N ARG A 5 -9.28 31.17 -26.45
CA ARG A 5 -9.14 29.97 -25.62
C ARG A 5 -7.78 29.85 -24.95
N THR A 6 -6.71 29.94 -25.73
CA THR A 6 -5.33 29.79 -25.24
C THR A 6 -4.98 30.85 -24.18
N THR A 7 -5.46 32.08 -24.35
CA THR A 7 -5.27 33.16 -23.37
C THR A 7 -6.03 32.90 -22.08
N THR A 8 -7.29 32.45 -22.16
CA THR A 8 -8.10 32.10 -20.97
C THR A 8 -7.50 30.91 -20.22
N GLU A 9 -7.08 29.86 -20.92
CA GLU A 9 -6.44 28.68 -20.33
C GLU A 9 -5.12 29.04 -19.62
N ALA A 10 -4.29 29.88 -20.25
CA ALA A 10 -3.06 30.37 -19.62
C ALA A 10 -3.34 31.25 -18.39
N ARG A 11 -4.38 32.10 -18.45
CA ARG A 11 -4.82 32.92 -17.31
C ARG A 11 -5.33 32.05 -16.18
N LEU A 12 -6.15 31.03 -16.46
CA LEU A 12 -6.68 30.08 -15.49
C LEU A 12 -5.54 29.42 -14.72
N LYS A 13 -4.57 28.84 -15.44
CA LYS A 13 -3.41 28.18 -14.85
C LYS A 13 -2.66 29.13 -13.90
N ARG A 14 -2.31 30.32 -14.39
CA ARG A 14 -1.57 31.32 -13.61
C ARG A 14 -2.33 31.78 -12.36
N VAL A 15 -3.63 32.04 -12.49
CA VAL A 15 -4.45 32.49 -11.35
C VAL A 15 -4.63 31.38 -10.32
N LEU A 16 -4.81 30.12 -10.74
CA LEU A 16 -4.86 28.98 -9.83
C LEU A 16 -3.55 28.83 -9.05
N GLU A 17 -2.43 28.70 -9.76
CA GLU A 17 -1.12 28.38 -9.18
C GLU A 17 -0.55 29.53 -8.34
N GLU A 18 -0.61 30.77 -8.86
CA GLU A 18 0.10 31.88 -8.24
C GLU A 18 -0.78 32.77 -7.34
N ARG A 19 -2.11 32.57 -7.32
CA ARG A 19 -3.04 33.46 -6.60
C ARG A 19 -4.03 32.71 -5.72
N LEU A 20 -4.82 31.79 -6.27
CA LEU A 20 -5.88 31.11 -5.52
C LEU A 20 -5.32 30.11 -4.49
N TRP A 21 -4.43 29.19 -4.88
CA TRP A 21 -3.85 28.23 -3.94
C TRP A 21 -3.09 28.90 -2.78
N PRO A 22 -2.23 29.91 -3.03
CA PRO A 22 -1.62 30.67 -1.94
C PRO A 22 -2.63 31.39 -1.03
N ALA A 23 -3.76 31.85 -1.57
CA ALA A 23 -4.77 32.60 -0.83
C ALA A 23 -5.69 31.71 0.03
N VAL A 24 -5.60 30.38 -0.05
CA VAL A 24 -6.33 29.46 0.85
C VAL A 24 -5.97 29.69 2.31
N TYR A 25 -4.74 30.15 2.57
CA TYR A 25 -4.27 30.50 3.92
C TYR A 25 -3.85 31.97 3.97
N PRO A 26 -4.82 32.92 4.06
CA PRO A 26 -4.54 34.35 3.94
C PRO A 26 -3.80 34.93 5.15
N GLU A 27 -3.90 34.28 6.31
CA GLU A 27 -3.32 34.74 7.56
C GLU A 27 -2.66 33.56 8.28
N SER A 28 -1.47 33.79 8.85
CA SER A 28 -0.77 32.81 9.65
C SER A 28 0.11 33.44 10.73
N VAL A 29 0.32 32.71 11.83
CA VAL A 29 1.25 33.03 12.90
C VAL A 29 2.16 31.83 13.15
N GLN A 30 3.46 32.09 13.28
CA GLN A 30 4.45 31.04 13.52
C GLN A 30 4.26 30.42 14.90
N LEU A 31 4.32 29.09 14.97
CA LEU A 31 4.27 28.34 16.23
C LEU A 31 5.67 28.26 16.87
N THR A 32 5.71 28.07 18.18
CA THR A 32 6.96 27.71 18.88
C THR A 32 7.30 26.25 18.63
N ILE A 33 8.54 25.97 18.24
CA ILE A 33 8.97 24.63 17.82
C ILE A 33 10.14 24.17 18.69
N GLY A 34 9.99 22.97 19.25
CA GLY A 34 11.08 22.23 19.87
C GLY A 34 11.32 20.92 19.13
N VAL A 35 12.56 20.44 19.14
CA VAL A 35 12.92 19.14 18.55
C VAL A 35 13.73 18.30 19.54
N TRP A 36 13.55 16.99 19.44
CA TRP A 36 14.42 15.99 20.03
C TRP A 36 14.75 14.94 18.97
N HIS A 37 16.01 14.55 18.83
CA HIS A 37 16.42 13.49 17.91
C HIS A 37 16.57 12.18 18.68
N ALA A 38 15.78 11.17 18.31
CA ALA A 38 15.81 9.87 18.96
C ALA A 38 17.14 9.15 18.64
N PRO A 39 17.77 8.49 19.62
CA PRO A 39 19.02 7.77 19.39
C PRO A 39 18.78 6.46 18.64
N GLY A 40 19.22 6.39 17.38
CA GLY A 40 19.19 5.16 16.60
C GLY A 40 17.79 4.78 16.12
N GLU A 41 17.12 3.87 16.83
CA GLU A 41 15.82 3.31 16.41
C GLU A 41 14.63 4.16 16.91
N PRO A 42 13.45 4.05 16.27
CA PRO A 42 12.23 4.69 16.75
C PRO A 42 11.89 4.24 18.17
N VAL A 43 11.42 5.18 18.99
CA VAL A 43 11.04 4.94 20.39
C VAL A 43 9.52 4.81 20.55
N PRO A 44 9.02 4.21 21.65
CA PRO A 44 7.60 4.24 21.99
C PRO A 44 7.04 5.67 22.05
N VAL A 45 5.76 5.84 21.68
CA VAL A 45 5.09 7.16 21.60
C VAL A 45 5.20 7.95 22.91
N ALA A 46 4.96 7.30 24.05
CA ALA A 46 5.03 7.94 25.36
C ALA A 46 6.43 8.49 25.68
N GLU A 47 7.48 7.80 25.25
CA GLU A 47 8.86 8.26 25.43
C GLU A 47 9.16 9.47 24.55
N GLY A 48 8.76 9.43 23.28
CA GLY A 48 8.93 10.54 22.35
C GLY A 48 8.18 11.81 22.77
N ILE A 49 6.97 11.67 23.29
CA ILE A 49 6.20 12.78 23.86
C ILE A 49 6.91 13.35 25.11
N ALA A 50 7.44 12.51 25.99
CA ALA A 50 8.11 12.94 27.21
C ALA A 50 9.53 13.49 27.00
N ALA A 51 10.09 13.34 25.79
CA ALA A 51 11.49 13.66 25.52
C ALA A 51 11.82 15.15 25.71
N PRO A 52 13.05 15.48 26.18
CA PRO A 52 13.49 16.85 26.35
C PRO A 52 13.71 17.52 24.98
N ARG A 53 13.24 18.76 24.82
CA ARG A 53 13.25 19.47 23.54
C ARG A 53 14.22 20.64 23.56
N THR A 54 14.93 20.83 22.45
CA THR A 54 15.71 22.04 22.17
C THR A 54 14.97 22.90 21.14
N PRO A 55 14.98 24.24 21.25
CA PRO A 55 14.37 25.11 20.25
C PRO A 55 14.94 24.86 18.85
N ILE A 56 14.07 24.90 17.83
CA ILE A 56 14.44 24.85 16.41
C ILE A 56 13.59 25.84 15.64
N GLU A 57 14.13 26.41 14.57
CA GLU A 57 13.42 27.36 13.70
C GLU A 57 13.30 26.81 12.28
N PRO A 58 12.30 27.25 11.50
CA PRO A 58 12.26 27.00 10.07
C PRO A 58 13.59 27.38 9.38
N GLY A 59 14.00 26.56 8.43
CA GLY A 59 15.28 26.60 7.73
C GLY A 59 16.38 25.75 8.37
N ALA A 60 16.23 25.31 9.62
CA ALA A 60 17.21 24.48 10.30
C ALA A 60 17.28 23.05 9.70
N PRO A 61 18.49 22.49 9.54
CA PRO A 61 18.66 21.13 9.07
C PRO A 61 18.25 20.11 10.14
N TRP A 62 17.64 19.00 9.74
CA TRP A 62 17.26 17.92 10.64
C TRP A 62 17.25 16.56 9.93
N GLY A 63 17.22 15.48 10.73
CA GLY A 63 16.94 14.14 10.24
C GLY A 63 18.10 13.49 9.49
N PRO A 64 19.02 12.78 10.17
CA PRO A 64 19.94 11.87 9.48
C PRO A 64 19.14 10.77 8.75
N PRO A 65 19.68 10.16 7.67
CA PRO A 65 19.00 9.09 6.95
C PRO A 65 18.49 8.01 7.89
N TRP A 66 17.22 7.64 7.72
CA TRP A 66 16.54 6.61 8.52
C TRP A 66 16.33 6.95 10.01
N GLY A 67 16.70 8.18 10.42
CA GLY A 67 16.57 8.69 11.77
C GLY A 67 15.12 9.05 12.14
N THR A 68 14.89 9.22 13.43
CA THR A 68 13.60 9.66 13.98
C THR A 68 13.79 10.93 14.80
N SER A 69 12.92 11.91 14.59
CA SER A 69 12.89 13.15 15.37
C SER A 69 11.49 13.38 15.91
N TRP A 70 11.40 13.87 17.14
CA TRP A 70 10.16 14.29 17.75
C TRP A 70 10.12 15.80 17.80
N PHE A 71 9.19 16.39 17.03
CA PHE A 71 8.91 17.81 17.12
C PHE A 71 7.80 18.04 18.14
N THR A 72 7.89 19.15 18.85
CA THR A 72 6.79 19.71 19.63
C THR A 72 6.47 21.06 19.06
N VAL A 73 5.19 21.26 18.80
CA VAL A 73 4.68 22.48 18.21
C VAL A 73 3.63 23.05 19.16
N SER A 74 3.81 24.28 19.58
CA SER A 74 2.93 24.93 20.56
C SER A 74 2.68 26.40 20.27
N GLY A 75 1.49 26.88 20.60
CA GLY A 75 1.09 28.27 20.49
C GLY A 75 -0.38 28.46 20.83
N THR A 76 -0.88 29.68 20.67
CA THR A 76 -2.25 30.04 21.01
C THR A 76 -2.95 30.56 19.76
N VAL A 77 -4.20 30.13 19.52
CA VAL A 77 -5.02 30.69 18.44
C VAL A 77 -5.29 32.17 18.74
N PRO A 78 -4.95 33.12 17.85
CA PRO A 78 -5.25 34.54 18.04
C PRO A 78 -6.76 34.79 18.30
N GLU A 79 -7.06 35.72 19.20
CA GLU A 79 -8.44 36.06 19.60
C GLU A 79 -9.25 36.59 18.40
N GLU A 80 -8.61 37.33 17.50
CA GLU A 80 -9.21 37.85 16.27
C GLU A 80 -9.65 36.77 15.27
N TRP A 81 -9.22 35.51 15.45
CA TRP A 81 -9.62 34.40 14.59
C TRP A 81 -10.86 33.64 15.11
N ALA A 82 -11.46 34.09 16.22
CA ALA A 82 -12.72 33.55 16.72
C ALA A 82 -13.79 33.50 15.62
N GLY A 83 -14.46 32.36 15.48
CA GLY A 83 -15.48 32.12 14.45
C GLY A 83 -14.96 31.62 13.10
N ARG A 84 -13.64 31.57 12.88
CA ARG A 84 -13.02 31.11 11.62
C ARG A 84 -12.54 29.66 11.70
N THR A 85 -12.26 29.04 10.56
CA THR A 85 -11.60 27.74 10.51
C THR A 85 -10.10 27.92 10.65
N VAL A 86 -9.48 27.27 11.64
CA VAL A 86 -8.04 27.37 11.93
C VAL A 86 -7.39 26.00 11.82
N GLU A 87 -6.26 25.95 11.12
CA GLU A 87 -5.45 24.75 10.90
C GLU A 87 -3.99 25.02 11.31
N ALA A 88 -3.31 24.01 11.86
CA ALA A 88 -1.85 24.03 12.00
C ALA A 88 -1.22 23.47 10.73
N LEU A 89 -0.37 24.25 10.06
CA LEU A 89 0.39 23.87 8.88
C LEU A 89 1.77 23.41 9.30
N LEU A 90 2.04 22.12 9.13
CA LEU A 90 3.23 21.43 9.61
C LEU A 90 4.00 20.82 8.42
N ASP A 91 4.97 21.58 7.91
CA ASP A 91 5.83 21.20 6.78
C ASP A 91 7.24 20.87 7.28
N LEU A 92 7.57 19.58 7.23
CA LEU A 92 8.84 19.02 7.67
C LEU A 92 10.00 19.30 6.68
N GLY A 93 9.73 19.96 5.55
CA GLY A 93 10.71 20.12 4.46
C GLY A 93 10.43 19.18 3.29
N PHE A 94 9.17 19.04 2.91
CA PHE A 94 8.73 18.09 1.91
C PHE A 94 9.08 18.51 0.48
N ASP A 95 9.43 17.54 -0.37
CA ASP A 95 9.26 17.62 -1.81
C ASP A 95 7.81 17.25 -2.18
N GLU A 96 7.06 18.17 -2.79
CA GLU A 96 5.64 17.98 -3.13
C GLU A 96 5.36 16.79 -4.06
N ASN A 97 6.36 16.29 -4.79
CA ASN A 97 6.21 15.24 -5.80
C ASN A 97 6.53 13.83 -5.28
N MET A 98 6.92 13.69 -4.00
CA MET A 98 7.37 12.40 -3.44
C MET A 98 6.55 11.94 -2.22
N PRO A 99 5.21 11.87 -2.28
CA PRO A 99 4.41 11.34 -1.18
C PRO A 99 4.73 9.86 -0.94
N GLY A 100 5.07 9.50 0.30
CA GLY A 100 5.45 8.12 0.65
C GLY A 100 6.92 7.75 0.38
N PHE A 101 7.75 8.64 -0.16
CA PHE A 101 9.14 8.33 -0.58
C PHE A 101 10.23 9.16 0.12
N GLN A 102 9.86 9.89 1.16
CA GLN A 102 10.74 10.83 1.86
C GLN A 102 10.39 10.94 3.36
N CYS A 103 10.82 12.01 4.03
CA CYS A 103 10.37 12.31 5.39
C CYS A 103 8.84 12.35 5.51
N GLU A 104 8.34 11.85 6.63
CA GLU A 104 6.91 11.79 6.94
C GLU A 104 6.72 11.97 8.45
N GLY A 105 5.51 12.29 8.90
CA GLY A 105 5.23 12.52 10.32
C GLY A 105 3.97 11.83 10.80
N LEU A 106 3.88 11.48 12.08
CA LEU A 106 2.60 11.18 12.75
C LEU A 106 2.38 12.19 13.87
N VAL A 107 1.28 12.91 13.80
CA VAL A 107 0.91 13.91 14.80
C VAL A 107 0.15 13.24 15.95
N TYR A 108 0.55 13.56 17.17
CA TYR A 108 -0.07 13.11 18.41
C TYR A 108 -0.46 14.31 19.28
N ARG A 109 -1.53 14.12 20.05
CA ARG A 109 -1.86 15.00 21.18
C ARG A 109 -1.01 14.66 22.41
N PRO A 110 -1.01 15.51 23.46
CA PRO A 110 -0.22 15.26 24.68
C PRO A 110 -0.60 13.96 25.41
N ASP A 111 -1.82 13.45 25.22
CA ASP A 111 -2.30 12.20 25.80
C ASP A 111 -1.86 10.95 25.01
N GLY A 112 -1.12 11.11 23.91
CA GLY A 112 -0.68 10.02 23.05
C GLY A 112 -1.72 9.59 22.01
N SER A 113 -2.88 10.26 21.91
CA SER A 113 -3.86 9.97 20.87
C SER A 113 -3.35 10.42 19.48
N PRO A 114 -3.42 9.56 18.45
CA PRO A 114 -2.99 9.91 17.11
C PRO A 114 -4.02 10.84 16.47
N VAL A 115 -3.55 11.91 15.82
CA VAL A 115 -4.37 12.86 15.09
C VAL A 115 -4.45 12.45 13.64
N LYS A 116 -3.34 12.62 12.91
CA LYS A 116 -3.18 12.27 11.49
C LYS A 116 -1.70 12.24 11.09
N GLY A 117 -1.40 11.59 9.97
CA GLY A 117 -0.07 11.56 9.37
C GLY A 117 0.22 12.77 8.47
N LEU A 118 1.46 13.26 8.53
CA LEU A 118 2.00 14.30 7.66
C LEU A 118 2.75 13.70 6.48
N ASN A 119 2.48 14.26 5.31
CA ASN A 119 3.20 14.00 4.06
C ASN A 119 3.02 15.25 3.16
N PRO A 120 3.69 15.33 2.00
CA PRO A 120 3.68 16.53 1.16
C PRO A 120 2.28 16.95 0.68
N ARG A 121 1.33 16.01 0.60
CA ARG A 121 -0.05 16.23 0.17
C ARG A 121 -1.04 16.25 1.35
N ASN A 122 -0.53 16.27 2.58
CA ASN A 122 -1.32 16.34 3.81
C ASN A 122 -0.53 16.99 4.95
N GLN A 123 -0.39 18.31 4.90
CA GLN A 123 0.46 19.08 5.83
C GLN A 123 -0.31 19.80 6.94
N TRP A 124 -1.64 19.73 6.94
CA TRP A 124 -2.50 20.51 7.83
C TRP A 124 -3.07 19.66 8.96
N VAL A 125 -3.35 20.24 10.12
CA VAL A 125 -4.09 19.64 11.23
C VAL A 125 -5.20 20.59 11.67
N ARG A 126 -6.46 20.15 11.68
CA ARG A 126 -7.58 21.00 12.11
C ARG A 126 -7.48 21.30 13.60
N ILE A 127 -7.52 22.59 13.96
CA ILE A 127 -7.56 23.06 15.35
C ILE A 127 -8.99 23.40 15.76
N GLY A 128 -9.72 24.13 14.92
CA GLY A 128 -11.12 24.49 15.17
C GLY A 128 -11.88 24.88 13.90
N ALA A 129 -13.17 24.55 13.86
CA ALA A 129 -14.10 24.92 12.79
C ALA A 129 -15.55 25.01 13.35
N PRO A 130 -15.98 26.16 13.88
CA PRO A 130 -15.20 27.38 14.09
C PRO A 130 -14.22 27.26 15.29
N ALA A 131 -13.11 27.98 15.24
CA ALA A 131 -12.25 28.23 16.40
C ALA A 131 -12.90 29.23 17.36
N ARG A 132 -12.57 29.12 18.65
CA ARG A 132 -13.06 29.98 19.73
C ARG A 132 -12.24 31.27 19.86
N GLY A 133 -10.96 31.25 19.50
CA GLY A 133 -9.99 32.27 19.90
C GLY A 133 -9.42 31.94 21.29
N GLY A 134 -8.10 32.11 21.45
CA GLY A 134 -7.41 31.82 22.71
C GLY A 134 -7.16 30.32 23.00
N GLU A 135 -7.48 29.41 22.07
CA GLU A 135 -7.20 27.99 22.29
C GLU A 135 -5.70 27.70 22.31
N GLU A 136 -5.26 26.99 23.36
CA GLU A 136 -3.90 26.48 23.45
C GLU A 136 -3.72 25.26 22.55
N VAL A 137 -2.73 25.33 21.67
CA VAL A 137 -2.34 24.25 20.77
C VAL A 137 -1.04 23.65 21.29
N LEU A 138 -1.04 22.33 21.49
CA LEU A 138 0.15 21.54 21.79
C LEU A 138 0.08 20.22 21.04
N LEU A 139 0.99 20.04 20.09
CA LEU A 139 1.09 18.86 19.23
C LEU A 139 2.50 18.28 19.29
N HIS A 140 2.60 16.96 19.13
CA HIS A 140 3.86 16.23 18.99
C HIS A 140 3.91 15.56 17.63
N VAL A 141 5.02 15.65 16.91
CA VAL A 141 5.19 15.01 15.60
C VAL A 141 6.32 13.99 15.68
N GLU A 142 5.96 12.72 15.56
CA GLU A 142 6.92 11.63 15.31
C GLU A 142 7.34 11.68 13.84
N ALA A 143 8.46 12.32 13.54
CA ALA A 143 8.97 12.48 12.19
C ALA A 143 10.00 11.41 11.82
N SER A 144 9.82 10.75 10.68
CA SER A 144 10.81 9.88 10.04
C SER A 144 11.64 10.68 9.04
N ALA A 145 12.96 10.47 9.02
CA ALA A 145 13.87 11.08 8.04
C ALA A 145 14.26 10.04 6.98
N ASN A 146 13.27 9.49 6.28
CA ASN A 146 13.51 8.47 5.25
C ASN A 146 14.19 9.12 4.04
N PRO A 147 15.42 8.71 3.65
CA PRO A 147 16.08 9.27 2.49
C PRO A 147 15.32 9.00 1.19
N VAL A 148 15.47 9.91 0.23
CA VAL A 148 14.97 9.72 -1.14
C VAL A 148 15.89 8.72 -1.86
N ILE A 149 15.42 7.48 -2.02
CA ILE A 149 16.17 6.41 -2.69
C ILE A 149 16.01 6.44 -4.21
N LEU A 150 14.79 6.68 -4.69
CA LEU A 150 14.50 6.90 -6.10
C LEU A 150 14.22 8.40 -6.32
N ASP A 151 15.28 9.12 -6.68
CA ASP A 151 15.19 10.53 -7.05
C ASP A 151 14.77 10.69 -8.54
N TYR A 152 14.64 11.94 -9.02
CA TYR A 152 14.31 12.29 -10.40
C TYR A 152 15.23 11.67 -11.46
N HIS A 153 16.42 11.19 -11.06
CA HIS A 153 17.29 10.32 -11.86
C HIS A 153 17.26 8.90 -11.27
N PRO A 154 16.23 8.08 -11.59
CA PRO A 154 15.99 6.84 -10.89
C PRO A 154 17.04 5.77 -11.22
N PHE A 155 17.14 4.77 -10.33
CA PHE A 155 17.98 3.57 -10.48
C PHE A 155 19.50 3.81 -10.54
N LEU A 156 19.98 4.91 -9.97
CA LEU A 156 21.42 5.11 -9.72
C LEU A 156 21.85 4.38 -8.43
N PRO A 157 23.08 3.84 -8.37
CA PRO A 157 23.64 3.32 -7.12
C PRO A 157 23.65 4.40 -6.03
N THR A 158 23.28 4.03 -4.81
CA THR A 158 23.24 4.94 -3.67
C THR A 158 23.70 4.22 -2.40
N GLU A 159 24.38 4.95 -1.51
CA GLU A 159 24.78 4.49 -0.17
C GLU A 159 23.64 4.64 0.85
N LEU A 160 22.51 5.27 0.46
CA LEU A 160 21.38 5.50 1.36
C LEU A 160 20.54 4.23 1.59
N GLY A 161 20.66 3.20 0.75
CA GLY A 161 19.87 1.97 0.82
C GLY A 161 20.19 1.03 2.00
N ASP A 162 21.12 1.43 2.87
CA ASP A 162 21.47 0.70 4.08
C ASP A 162 21.89 1.65 5.20
N ARG A 163 21.50 1.35 6.45
CA ARG A 163 21.91 2.13 7.61
C ARG A 163 23.43 2.15 7.81
N GLU A 164 24.11 1.05 7.48
CA GLU A 164 25.57 0.96 7.65
C GLU A 164 26.36 1.85 6.68
N THR A 165 25.73 2.26 5.57
CA THR A 165 26.37 3.07 4.52
C THR A 165 25.82 4.49 4.43
N ALA A 166 24.62 4.77 4.94
CA ALA A 166 23.93 6.04 4.72
C ALA A 166 24.57 7.26 5.42
N GLY A 167 25.37 7.04 6.47
CA GLY A 167 25.94 8.12 7.29
C GLY A 167 24.90 8.91 8.10
N ASP A 168 25.34 10.02 8.71
CA ASP A 168 24.54 10.77 9.71
C ASP A 168 24.25 12.23 9.29
N VAL A 169 24.49 12.59 8.04
CA VAL A 169 24.29 13.98 7.57
C VAL A 169 22.79 14.28 7.48
N PRO A 170 22.28 15.36 8.10
CA PRO A 170 20.88 15.76 7.97
C PRO A 170 20.41 15.89 6.51
N GLN A 171 19.28 15.28 6.18
CA GLN A 171 18.73 15.23 4.82
C GLN A 171 17.70 16.33 4.55
N TYR A 172 17.07 16.86 5.60
CA TYR A 172 15.92 17.75 5.48
C TYR A 172 16.19 19.12 6.11
N LYS A 173 15.42 20.11 5.69
CA LYS A 173 15.33 21.42 6.33
C LYS A 173 13.88 21.67 6.69
N LEU A 174 13.62 21.99 7.95
CA LEU A 174 12.27 22.29 8.43
C LEU A 174 11.72 23.48 7.65
N ALA A 175 10.57 23.37 6.98
CA ALA A 175 10.09 24.43 6.09
C ALA A 175 9.14 25.40 6.79
N ARG A 176 8.11 24.90 7.48
CA ARG A 176 7.04 25.74 8.07
C ARG A 176 6.33 25.04 9.22
N MET A 177 5.98 25.77 10.28
CA MET A 177 5.16 25.29 11.39
C MET A 177 4.32 26.45 11.93
N ASP A 178 3.12 26.63 11.39
CA ASP A 178 2.29 27.81 11.65
C ASP A 178 0.87 27.43 12.07
N LEU A 179 0.19 28.30 12.82
CA LEU A 179 -1.27 28.34 12.81
C LEU A 179 -1.71 29.24 11.66
N ALA A 180 -2.71 28.82 10.91
CA ALA A 180 -3.22 29.57 9.77
C ALA A 180 -4.75 29.49 9.72
N VAL A 181 -5.36 30.55 9.21
CA VAL A 181 -6.78 30.55 8.90
C VAL A 181 -6.97 29.85 7.56
N PHE A 182 -7.86 28.86 7.51
CA PHE A 182 -8.26 28.19 6.27
C PHE A 182 -9.49 28.88 5.68
N ASP A 183 -9.34 29.45 4.48
CA ASP A 183 -10.45 29.98 3.70
C ASP A 183 -11.06 28.88 2.81
N GLU A 184 -12.12 28.27 3.32
CA GLU A 184 -12.85 27.20 2.64
C GLU A 184 -13.49 27.67 1.33
N THR A 185 -13.91 28.94 1.22
CA THR A 185 -14.55 29.46 0.01
C THR A 185 -13.53 29.58 -1.13
N VAL A 186 -12.32 30.05 -0.81
CA VAL A 186 -11.20 30.12 -1.76
C VAL A 186 -10.75 28.71 -2.17
N TRP A 187 -10.64 27.78 -1.22
CA TRP A 187 -10.29 26.39 -1.51
C TRP A 187 -11.31 25.70 -2.43
N GLU A 188 -12.60 25.90 -2.18
CA GLU A 188 -13.67 25.39 -3.03
C GLU A 188 -13.65 26.03 -4.44
N LEU A 189 -13.40 27.35 -4.55
CA LEU A 189 -13.24 28.01 -5.86
C LEU A 189 -12.04 27.45 -6.63
N ALA A 190 -10.92 27.22 -5.96
CA ALA A 190 -9.72 26.66 -6.58
C ALA A 190 -10.02 25.27 -7.18
N HIS A 191 -10.73 24.41 -6.46
CA HIS A 191 -11.15 23.11 -6.99
C HIS A 191 -12.21 23.18 -8.08
N ASP A 192 -13.17 24.11 -8.00
CA ASP A 192 -14.16 24.34 -9.06
C ASP A 192 -13.46 24.65 -10.40
N LEU A 193 -12.51 25.59 -10.35
CA LEU A 193 -11.72 26.02 -11.50
C LEU A 193 -10.74 24.95 -11.98
N GLU A 194 -10.10 24.20 -11.06
CA GLU A 194 -9.19 23.10 -11.40
C GLU A 194 -9.94 21.98 -12.16
N VAL A 195 -11.06 21.50 -11.61
CA VAL A 195 -11.84 20.39 -12.22
C VAL A 195 -12.39 20.81 -13.59
N LEU A 196 -12.96 22.01 -13.69
CA LEU A 196 -13.46 22.52 -14.97
C LEU A 196 -12.32 22.74 -15.99
N GLY A 197 -11.16 23.25 -15.55
CA GLY A 197 -9.99 23.41 -16.40
C GLY A 197 -9.47 22.08 -16.95
N GLN A 198 -9.38 21.07 -16.09
CA GLN A 198 -8.95 19.72 -16.48
C GLN A 198 -9.97 19.04 -17.39
N LEU A 199 -11.27 19.14 -17.11
CA LEU A 199 -12.32 18.63 -17.99
C LEU A 199 -12.27 19.33 -19.35
N MET A 200 -12.19 20.66 -19.36
CA MET A 200 -12.15 21.45 -20.59
C MET A 200 -10.99 21.02 -21.48
N ALA A 201 -9.81 20.68 -20.92
CA ALA A 201 -8.67 20.17 -21.67
C ALA A 201 -8.95 18.84 -22.39
N GLU A 202 -9.83 18.00 -21.85
CA GLU A 202 -10.19 16.68 -22.38
C GLU A 202 -11.38 16.68 -23.36
N LEU A 203 -12.11 17.80 -23.46
CA LEU A 203 -13.23 17.96 -24.40
C LEU A 203 -12.74 18.42 -25.78
N GLY A 204 -13.39 17.94 -26.85
CA GLY A 204 -13.10 18.37 -28.21
C GLY A 204 -13.38 19.86 -28.44
N GLU A 205 -12.58 20.52 -29.29
CA GLU A 205 -12.75 21.93 -29.65
C GLU A 205 -14.06 22.20 -30.40
N ASP A 206 -14.62 21.17 -31.02
CA ASP A 206 -15.90 21.18 -31.73
C ASP A 206 -17.11 21.04 -30.80
N THR A 207 -16.90 20.74 -29.51
CA THR A 207 -17.99 20.54 -28.55
C THR A 207 -18.48 21.85 -27.94
N ALA A 208 -19.80 22.10 -27.97
CA ALA A 208 -20.40 23.29 -27.34
C ALA A 208 -20.07 23.38 -25.85
N ARG A 209 -20.06 22.23 -25.16
CA ARG A 209 -19.75 22.11 -23.74
C ARG A 209 -18.39 22.70 -23.36
N ARG A 210 -17.34 22.48 -24.17
CA ARG A 210 -16.02 23.07 -23.93
C ARG A 210 -16.09 24.59 -23.88
N TRP A 211 -16.83 25.20 -24.81
CA TRP A 211 -16.95 26.66 -24.93
C TRP A 211 -17.82 27.26 -23.83
N GLU A 212 -18.86 26.58 -23.38
CA GLU A 212 -19.66 26.99 -22.22
C GLU A 212 -18.81 27.06 -20.95
N ILE A 213 -18.00 26.03 -20.70
CA ILE A 213 -17.05 26.00 -19.58
C ILE A 213 -16.03 27.14 -19.72
N LEU A 214 -15.43 27.31 -20.90
CA LEU A 214 -14.45 28.37 -21.15
C LEU A 214 -15.00 29.76 -20.82
N ARG A 215 -16.24 30.06 -21.23
CA ARG A 215 -16.89 31.35 -20.96
C ARG A 215 -17.27 31.52 -19.48
N ALA A 216 -17.67 30.45 -18.80
CA ALA A 216 -17.93 30.48 -17.36
C ALA A 216 -16.64 30.74 -16.56
N VAL A 217 -15.56 30.03 -16.91
CA VAL A 217 -14.22 30.25 -16.33
C VAL A 217 -13.75 31.68 -16.55
N GLU A 218 -13.93 32.24 -17.75
CA GLU A 218 -13.56 33.63 -18.02
C GLU A 218 -14.28 34.62 -17.10
N ARG A 219 -15.61 34.49 -16.95
CA ARG A 219 -16.40 35.33 -16.03
C ARG A 219 -15.99 35.15 -14.58
N ALA A 220 -15.75 33.91 -14.15
CA ALA A 220 -15.26 33.64 -12.81
C ALA A 220 -13.90 34.31 -12.56
N LEU A 221 -12.95 34.20 -13.49
CA LEU A 221 -11.65 34.84 -13.40
C LEU A 221 -11.74 36.37 -13.43
N ASP A 222 -12.73 36.96 -14.10
CA ASP A 222 -13.02 38.40 -14.08
C ASP A 222 -13.66 38.86 -12.77
N ALA A 223 -14.42 37.97 -12.12
CA ALA A 223 -15.05 38.23 -10.85
C ALA A 223 -14.08 38.16 -9.65
N VAL A 224 -12.94 37.47 -9.78
CA VAL A 224 -11.88 37.45 -8.76
C VAL A 224 -11.10 38.76 -8.78
N ASP A 225 -11.18 39.51 -7.68
CA ASP A 225 -10.25 40.62 -7.43
C ASP A 225 -8.94 40.04 -6.87
N LEU A 226 -7.84 40.20 -7.61
CA LEU A 226 -6.53 39.69 -7.19
C LEU A 226 -5.96 40.42 -5.95
N GLN A 227 -6.55 41.53 -5.53
CA GLN A 227 -6.22 42.23 -4.29
C GLN A 227 -7.13 41.84 -3.11
N ASP A 228 -8.25 41.17 -3.37
CA ASP A 228 -9.21 40.70 -2.37
C ASP A 228 -9.84 39.36 -2.81
N ILE A 229 -9.02 38.31 -2.80
CA ILE A 229 -9.43 36.98 -3.28
C ILE A 229 -10.52 36.41 -2.36
N GLY A 230 -10.32 36.47 -1.03
CA GLY A 230 -11.28 35.95 -0.05
C GLY A 230 -12.64 36.66 -0.15
N GLY A 231 -12.65 38.00 -0.26
CA GLY A 231 -13.89 38.78 -0.37
C GLY A 231 -14.65 38.59 -1.69
N THR A 232 -13.98 38.12 -2.75
CA THR A 232 -14.59 37.95 -4.08
C THR A 232 -14.78 36.50 -4.53
N ALA A 233 -14.28 35.52 -3.76
CA ALA A 233 -14.31 34.11 -4.14
C ALA A 233 -15.74 33.58 -4.34
N ALA A 234 -16.68 33.90 -3.44
CA ALA A 234 -18.07 33.47 -3.56
C ALA A 234 -18.73 33.94 -4.87
N ARG A 235 -18.53 35.21 -5.24
CA ARG A 235 -19.03 35.77 -6.50
C ARG A 235 -18.43 35.06 -7.71
N ALA A 236 -17.15 34.70 -7.66
CA ALA A 236 -16.51 33.94 -8.73
C ALA A 236 -17.06 32.51 -8.85
N ARG A 237 -17.43 31.87 -7.73
CA ARG A 237 -18.08 30.55 -7.74
C ARG A 237 -19.50 30.60 -8.34
N ASP A 238 -20.25 31.67 -8.08
CA ASP A 238 -21.59 31.85 -8.66
C ASP A 238 -21.55 31.76 -10.20
N GLU A 239 -20.50 32.31 -10.84
CA GLU A 239 -20.29 32.24 -12.29
C GLU A 239 -20.08 30.82 -12.84
N LEU A 240 -19.67 29.88 -12.00
CA LEU A 240 -19.39 28.48 -12.35
C LEU A 240 -20.57 27.54 -12.07
N THR A 241 -21.56 27.96 -11.27
CA THR A 241 -22.67 27.10 -10.82
C THR A 241 -23.43 26.47 -11.98
N GLY A 242 -23.70 27.23 -13.05
CA GLY A 242 -24.43 26.73 -14.21
C GLY A 242 -23.71 25.59 -14.95
N VAL A 243 -22.38 25.65 -15.05
CA VAL A 243 -21.61 24.59 -15.71
C VAL A 243 -21.36 23.41 -14.77
N LEU A 244 -21.15 23.63 -13.48
CA LEU A 244 -20.93 22.55 -12.51
C LEU A 244 -22.18 21.70 -12.22
N SER A 245 -23.38 22.29 -12.34
CA SER A 245 -24.65 21.60 -12.06
C SER A 245 -25.24 20.85 -13.27
N ALA A 246 -24.61 20.94 -14.45
CA ALA A 246 -25.07 20.21 -15.63
C ALA A 246 -24.75 18.71 -15.50
N PRO A 247 -25.76 17.82 -15.60
CA PRO A 247 -25.60 16.40 -15.28
C PRO A 247 -24.76 15.65 -16.34
N ALA A 248 -24.04 14.62 -15.92
CA ALA A 248 -23.31 13.75 -16.85
C ALA A 248 -24.29 13.07 -17.82
N HIS A 249 -23.84 12.85 -19.06
CA HIS A 249 -24.64 12.15 -20.06
C HIS A 249 -25.15 10.80 -19.52
N ALA A 250 -26.36 10.39 -19.92
CA ALA A 250 -26.96 9.15 -19.43
C ALA A 250 -26.12 7.89 -19.76
N SER A 251 -25.33 7.95 -20.84
CA SER A 251 -24.40 6.92 -21.29
C SER A 251 -22.97 7.12 -20.77
N ALA A 252 -22.73 8.05 -19.84
CA ALA A 252 -21.40 8.27 -19.28
C ALA A 252 -20.89 7.00 -18.58
N HIS A 253 -19.60 6.73 -18.75
CA HIS A 253 -18.91 5.68 -18.00
C HIS A 253 -19.01 5.96 -16.49
N ARG A 254 -19.08 4.92 -15.69
CA ARG A 254 -19.26 4.99 -14.23
C ARG A 254 -18.02 4.44 -13.56
N ILE A 255 -17.37 5.29 -12.78
CA ILE A 255 -16.16 4.98 -12.03
C ILE A 255 -16.50 4.85 -10.56
N SER A 256 -16.23 3.66 -10.04
CA SER A 256 -16.32 3.31 -8.63
C SER A 256 -14.99 3.62 -7.96
N ALA A 257 -14.86 4.82 -7.42
CA ALA A 257 -13.69 5.20 -6.64
C ALA A 257 -13.68 4.39 -5.32
N VAL A 258 -12.51 3.94 -4.92
CA VAL A 258 -12.29 3.30 -3.62
C VAL A 258 -11.08 3.96 -3.00
N GLY A 259 -11.20 4.52 -1.79
CA GLY A 259 -10.04 5.05 -1.10
C GLY A 259 -9.01 3.94 -0.93
N HIS A 260 -7.78 4.17 -1.34
CA HIS A 260 -6.75 3.14 -1.34
C HIS A 260 -5.38 3.75 -1.06
N ALA A 261 -4.55 2.97 -0.36
CA ALA A 261 -3.13 3.23 -0.24
C ALA A 261 -2.43 1.89 -0.34
N HIS A 262 -1.82 1.63 -1.50
CA HIS A 262 -0.87 0.54 -1.61
C HIS A 262 0.34 0.90 -0.73
N ILE A 263 0.78 0.02 0.16
CA ILE A 263 1.95 0.28 1.01
C ILE A 263 2.85 -0.93 0.94
N ASP A 264 4.02 -0.77 0.33
CA ASP A 264 4.95 -1.87 0.22
C ASP A 264 5.45 -2.31 1.59
N SER A 265 5.29 -3.60 1.90
CA SER A 265 5.76 -4.16 3.16
C SER A 265 7.24 -3.86 3.36
N ALA A 266 8.04 -3.96 2.30
CA ALA A 266 9.38 -3.40 2.23
C ALA A 266 9.84 -3.26 0.78
N TRP A 267 10.16 -2.05 0.35
CA TRP A 267 10.71 -1.76 -0.97
C TRP A 267 11.92 -0.84 -0.88
N LEU A 268 11.68 0.46 -0.81
CA LEU A 268 12.73 1.47 -0.65
C LEU A 268 12.95 1.86 0.81
N TRP A 269 12.41 1.09 1.74
CA TRP A 269 12.53 1.26 3.19
C TRP A 269 12.48 -0.11 3.87
N PRO A 270 13.07 -0.24 5.07
CA PRO A 270 12.99 -1.48 5.86
C PRO A 270 11.60 -1.71 6.46
N LEU A 271 11.31 -2.96 6.86
CA LEU A 271 10.03 -3.37 7.48
C LEU A 271 9.62 -2.48 8.66
N ARG A 272 10.60 -2.07 9.50
CA ARG A 272 10.37 -1.21 10.66
C ARG A 272 9.74 0.14 10.31
N GLU A 273 10.05 0.70 9.13
CA GLU A 273 9.46 1.97 8.69
C GLU A 273 8.05 1.75 8.16
N THR A 274 7.77 0.60 7.55
CA THR A 274 6.42 0.28 7.08
C THR A 274 5.40 0.26 8.19
N VAL A 275 5.74 -0.22 9.39
CA VAL A 275 4.88 -0.13 10.58
C VAL A 275 4.40 1.32 10.81
N ARG A 276 5.32 2.29 10.66
CA ARG A 276 5.04 3.72 10.82
C ARG A 276 4.26 4.29 9.62
N LYS A 277 4.58 3.86 8.40
CA LYS A 277 3.83 4.20 7.15
C LYS A 277 2.36 3.81 7.24
N VAL A 278 2.09 2.58 7.66
CA VAL A 278 0.74 2.06 7.87
C VAL A 278 0.02 2.88 8.94
N ALA A 279 0.69 3.18 10.06
CA ALA A 279 0.10 3.99 11.14
C ALA A 279 -0.29 5.40 10.70
N ARG A 280 0.59 6.07 9.95
CA ARG A 280 0.35 7.41 9.39
C ARG A 280 -0.82 7.40 8.41
N THR A 281 -0.82 6.44 7.49
CA THR A 281 -1.87 6.31 6.48
C THR A 281 -3.21 5.95 7.11
N ALA A 282 -3.27 4.95 7.99
CA ALA A 282 -4.49 4.57 8.69
C ALA A 282 -5.05 5.73 9.54
N SER A 283 -4.20 6.53 10.17
CA SER A 283 -4.62 7.74 10.89
C SER A 283 -5.21 8.81 9.96
N ASN A 284 -4.66 8.98 8.75
CA ASN A 284 -5.24 9.86 7.74
C ASN A 284 -6.61 9.37 7.28
N MET A 285 -6.73 8.09 6.94
CA MET A 285 -7.97 7.54 6.40
C MET A 285 -9.07 7.52 7.45
N THR A 286 -8.76 7.16 8.70
CA THR A 286 -9.74 7.22 9.81
C THR A 286 -10.18 8.64 10.11
N ALA A 287 -9.30 9.64 10.01
CA ALA A 287 -9.69 11.05 10.12
C ALA A 287 -10.61 11.48 8.95
N LEU A 288 -10.27 11.13 7.70
CA LEU A 288 -11.13 11.43 6.56
C LEU A 288 -12.50 10.74 6.65
N LEU A 289 -12.56 9.52 7.16
CA LEU A 289 -13.83 8.83 7.40
C LEU A 289 -14.70 9.56 8.44
N GLU A 290 -14.11 10.23 9.43
CA GLU A 290 -14.86 11.03 10.39
C GLU A 290 -15.47 12.28 9.73
N ASP A 291 -14.74 12.91 8.81
CA ASP A 291 -15.13 14.17 8.16
C ASP A 291 -16.03 13.98 6.91
N GLU A 292 -15.91 12.86 6.20
CA GLU A 292 -16.53 12.65 4.88
C GLU A 292 -17.42 11.39 4.89
N PRO A 293 -18.76 11.53 5.03
CA PRO A 293 -19.69 10.42 5.25
C PRO A 293 -19.70 9.35 4.14
N ASP A 294 -19.59 9.79 2.88
CA ASP A 294 -19.66 8.92 1.70
C ASP A 294 -18.31 8.26 1.37
N PHE A 295 -17.23 8.62 2.07
CA PHE A 295 -15.91 8.05 1.84
C PHE A 295 -15.83 6.61 2.33
N VAL A 296 -15.21 5.75 1.53
CA VAL A 296 -14.84 4.39 1.90
C VAL A 296 -13.37 4.15 1.57
N TYR A 297 -12.69 3.43 2.45
CA TYR A 297 -11.28 3.11 2.32
C TYR A 297 -11.07 1.59 2.37
N ALA A 298 -10.31 1.04 1.43
CA ALA A 298 -9.96 -0.37 1.36
C ALA A 298 -8.48 -0.59 1.66
N MET A 299 -8.16 -1.63 2.43
CA MET A 299 -6.79 -2.01 2.77
C MET A 299 -6.64 -3.53 2.85
N SER A 300 -5.64 -4.03 2.12
CA SER A 300 -5.51 -5.42 1.65
C SER A 300 -4.75 -6.37 2.58
N GLN A 301 -3.65 -5.92 3.17
CA GLN A 301 -2.67 -6.82 3.80
C GLN A 301 -2.96 -7.08 5.27
N ALA A 302 -3.34 -8.31 5.66
CA ALA A 302 -3.60 -8.66 7.06
C ALA A 302 -2.39 -8.41 7.98
N GLN A 303 -1.16 -8.62 7.48
CA GLN A 303 0.08 -8.33 8.20
C GLN A 303 0.19 -6.86 8.64
N GLN A 304 -0.33 -5.92 7.86
CA GLN A 304 -0.30 -4.50 8.21
C GLN A 304 -1.24 -4.18 9.37
N TYR A 305 -2.42 -4.81 9.42
CA TYR A 305 -3.32 -4.72 10.58
C TYR A 305 -2.69 -5.36 11.82
N ALA A 306 -2.00 -6.50 11.65
CA ALA A 306 -1.27 -7.14 12.75
C ALA A 306 -0.17 -6.22 13.31
N TRP A 307 0.57 -5.50 12.47
CA TRP A 307 1.55 -4.51 12.91
C TRP A 307 0.92 -3.33 13.64
N LEU A 308 -0.24 -2.83 13.19
CA LEU A 308 -0.96 -1.80 13.94
C LEU A 308 -1.36 -2.31 15.32
N LYS A 309 -1.94 -3.51 15.39
CA LYS A 309 -2.36 -4.13 16.66
C LYS A 309 -1.18 -4.27 17.64
N GLU A 310 -0.03 -4.68 17.14
CA GLU A 310 1.16 -4.94 17.96
C GLU A 310 1.91 -3.65 18.36
N HIS A 311 2.14 -2.74 17.41
CA HIS A 311 3.07 -1.62 17.59
C HIS A 311 2.42 -0.25 17.71
N ARG A 312 1.15 -0.12 17.32
CA ARG A 312 0.37 1.13 17.31
C ARG A 312 -1.08 0.87 17.74
N PRO A 313 -1.31 0.29 18.95
CA PRO A 313 -2.64 -0.09 19.41
C PRO A 313 -3.64 1.09 19.45
N GLU A 314 -3.14 2.30 19.66
CA GLU A 314 -3.92 3.55 19.60
C GLU A 314 -4.47 3.85 18.20
N VAL A 315 -3.73 3.54 17.14
CA VAL A 315 -4.20 3.63 15.75
C VAL A 315 -5.11 2.44 15.42
N TYR A 316 -4.75 1.23 15.87
CA TYR A 316 -5.54 0.02 15.66
C TYR A 316 -6.96 0.15 16.22
N ALA A 317 -7.13 0.79 17.38
CA ALA A 317 -8.45 1.03 17.96
C ALA A 317 -9.36 1.86 17.04
N ARG A 318 -8.81 2.90 16.38
CA ARG A 318 -9.54 3.72 15.40
C ARG A 318 -9.90 2.91 14.16
N VAL A 319 -8.97 2.11 13.64
CA VAL A 319 -9.20 1.21 12.50
C VAL A 319 -10.30 0.20 12.83
N LYS A 320 -10.22 -0.49 13.98
CA LYS A 320 -11.22 -1.48 14.40
C LYS A 320 -12.62 -0.87 14.51
N LYS A 321 -12.74 0.35 15.04
CA LYS A 321 -14.00 1.10 15.05
C LYS A 321 -14.48 1.36 13.62
N ALA A 322 -13.63 1.89 12.74
CA ALA A 322 -14.00 2.23 11.37
C ALA A 322 -14.36 0.99 10.51
N VAL A 323 -13.79 -0.18 10.83
CA VAL A 323 -14.18 -1.47 10.25
C VAL A 323 -15.56 -1.90 10.75
N ALA A 324 -15.84 -1.78 12.05
CA ALA A 324 -17.16 -2.04 12.61
C ALA A 324 -18.25 -1.09 12.05
N ASP A 325 -17.88 0.16 11.76
CA ASP A 325 -18.72 1.15 11.07
C ASP A 325 -18.89 0.82 9.57
N GLY A 326 -18.14 -0.15 9.05
CA GLY A 326 -18.27 -0.69 7.70
C GLY A 326 -17.71 0.19 6.58
N ARG A 327 -16.91 1.23 6.90
CA ARG A 327 -16.34 2.17 5.91
C ARG A 327 -14.82 2.07 5.75
N PHE A 328 -14.13 1.46 6.71
CA PHE A 328 -12.78 0.93 6.52
C PHE A 328 -12.92 -0.55 6.18
N VAL A 329 -12.63 -0.94 4.95
CA VAL A 329 -12.98 -2.26 4.38
C VAL A 329 -11.71 -3.11 4.29
N PRO A 330 -11.57 -4.18 5.09
CA PRO A 330 -10.55 -5.19 4.86
C PRO A 330 -10.82 -5.89 3.53
N VAL A 331 -9.82 -5.92 2.63
CA VAL A 331 -9.93 -6.54 1.30
C VAL A 331 -8.84 -7.58 1.06
N GLY A 332 -8.92 -8.32 -0.02
CA GLY A 332 -7.84 -9.15 -0.56
C GLY A 332 -7.63 -10.52 0.09
N GLY A 333 -7.75 -10.63 1.41
CA GLY A 333 -7.78 -11.91 2.13
C GLY A 333 -6.46 -12.67 2.26
N MET A 334 -5.35 -12.14 1.73
CA MET A 334 -4.01 -12.70 1.91
C MET A 334 -3.29 -12.09 3.12
N TRP A 335 -2.27 -12.80 3.64
CA TRP A 335 -1.44 -12.28 4.72
C TRP A 335 -0.64 -11.04 4.28
N VAL A 336 -0.06 -11.11 3.08
CA VAL A 336 0.53 -9.96 2.37
C VAL A 336 0.10 -9.98 0.89
N GLU A 337 0.32 -8.88 0.17
CA GLU A 337 0.23 -8.87 -1.29
C GLU A 337 1.45 -9.60 -1.86
N SER A 338 1.36 -10.93 -1.96
CA SER A 338 2.51 -11.78 -2.27
C SER A 338 2.90 -11.73 -3.75
N ASP A 339 4.14 -12.11 -4.05
CA ASP A 339 4.44 -12.66 -5.37
C ASP A 339 3.61 -13.94 -5.59
N THR A 340 3.30 -14.27 -6.84
CA THR A 340 2.48 -15.45 -7.15
C THR A 340 3.15 -16.44 -8.11
N ASN A 341 4.42 -16.21 -8.43
CA ASN A 341 5.20 -17.06 -9.33
C ASN A 341 6.19 -17.94 -8.56
N MET A 342 6.87 -17.36 -7.56
CA MET A 342 7.97 -18.00 -6.82
C MET A 342 7.52 -18.81 -5.60
N PRO A 343 6.52 -18.38 -4.79
CA PRO A 343 6.05 -19.18 -3.66
C PRO A 343 5.54 -20.56 -4.09
N GLY A 344 5.76 -21.57 -3.24
CA GLY A 344 5.16 -22.90 -3.42
C GLY A 344 3.63 -22.87 -3.27
N SER A 345 2.95 -23.90 -3.79
CA SER A 345 1.48 -23.97 -3.76
C SER A 345 0.91 -23.94 -2.34
N GLU A 346 1.54 -24.64 -1.40
CA GLU A 346 1.14 -24.60 0.02
C GLU A 346 1.30 -23.20 0.59
N ALA A 347 2.39 -22.49 0.28
CA ALA A 347 2.59 -21.13 0.77
C ALA A 347 1.52 -20.16 0.24
N LEU A 348 1.12 -20.27 -1.02
CA LEU A 348 -0.01 -19.50 -1.57
C LEU A 348 -1.33 -19.83 -0.86
N ALA A 349 -1.59 -21.10 -0.53
CA ALA A 349 -2.75 -21.46 0.29
C ALA A 349 -2.64 -20.85 1.70
N ARG A 350 -1.44 -20.85 2.30
CA ARG A 350 -1.19 -20.25 3.62
C ARG A 350 -1.31 -18.72 3.61
N GLN A 351 -1.02 -18.04 2.52
CA GLN A 351 -1.34 -16.61 2.38
C GLN A 351 -2.83 -16.37 2.67
N PHE A 352 -3.72 -17.14 2.06
CA PHE A 352 -5.16 -17.06 2.30
C PHE A 352 -5.56 -17.52 3.70
N VAL A 353 -5.06 -18.66 4.18
CA VAL A 353 -5.42 -19.20 5.50
C VAL A 353 -5.07 -18.19 6.59
N HIS A 354 -3.86 -17.61 6.56
CA HIS A 354 -3.43 -16.65 7.57
C HIS A 354 -4.13 -15.29 7.42
N GLY A 355 -4.30 -14.79 6.20
CA GLY A 355 -4.99 -13.53 5.94
C GLY A 355 -6.46 -13.55 6.32
N LYS A 356 -7.22 -14.53 5.80
CA LYS A 356 -8.65 -14.67 6.09
C LYS A 356 -8.93 -14.96 7.57
N ARG A 357 -8.14 -15.84 8.20
CA ARG A 357 -8.29 -16.12 9.64
C ARG A 357 -8.12 -14.84 10.46
N PHE A 358 -7.12 -14.02 10.14
CA PHE A 358 -6.92 -12.75 10.85
C PHE A 358 -8.15 -11.84 10.74
N PHE A 359 -8.71 -11.65 9.54
CA PHE A 359 -9.89 -10.80 9.36
C PHE A 359 -11.14 -11.36 10.03
N LEU A 360 -11.32 -12.69 10.00
CA LEU A 360 -12.42 -13.37 10.70
C LEU A 360 -12.30 -13.21 12.21
N GLU A 361 -11.13 -13.45 12.79
CA GLU A 361 -10.90 -13.38 14.24
C GLU A 361 -10.96 -11.95 14.79
N GLU A 362 -10.39 -10.98 14.07
CA GLU A 362 -10.30 -9.61 14.56
C GLU A 362 -11.55 -8.76 14.29
N PHE A 363 -12.22 -9.01 13.15
CA PHE A 363 -13.29 -8.16 12.64
C PHE A 363 -14.58 -8.91 12.32
N GLY A 364 -14.59 -10.25 12.29
CA GLY A 364 -15.72 -11.03 11.81
C GLY A 364 -16.00 -10.86 10.33
N VAL A 365 -14.99 -10.45 9.55
CA VAL A 365 -15.09 -10.17 8.11
C VAL A 365 -14.49 -11.32 7.32
N GLU A 366 -15.27 -11.88 6.39
CA GLU A 366 -14.78 -12.76 5.35
C GLU A 366 -14.65 -11.98 4.04
N THR A 367 -13.44 -11.85 3.50
CA THR A 367 -13.22 -11.13 2.24
C THR A 367 -13.74 -11.95 1.06
N GLU A 368 -14.44 -11.29 0.13
CA GLU A 368 -15.05 -11.92 -1.04
C GLU A 368 -14.21 -11.73 -2.31
N GLU A 369 -13.19 -10.89 -2.25
CA GLU A 369 -12.28 -10.57 -3.34
C GLU A 369 -10.82 -10.79 -2.94
N VAL A 370 -10.00 -11.06 -3.96
CA VAL A 370 -8.55 -11.06 -3.86
C VAL A 370 -8.01 -9.83 -4.56
N TRP A 371 -7.09 -9.13 -3.89
CA TRP A 371 -6.64 -7.79 -4.23
C TRP A 371 -5.12 -7.80 -4.34
N LEU A 372 -4.61 -7.87 -5.57
CA LEU A 372 -3.18 -7.94 -5.90
C LEU A 372 -2.88 -6.94 -7.02
N PRO A 373 -2.94 -5.62 -6.75
CA PRO A 373 -2.68 -4.60 -7.76
C PRO A 373 -1.26 -4.68 -8.30
N ASP A 374 -0.27 -5.00 -7.46
CA ASP A 374 1.15 -4.81 -7.80
C ASP A 374 2.01 -6.07 -8.01
N THR A 375 1.40 -7.26 -8.04
CA THR A 375 2.14 -8.50 -8.28
C THR A 375 2.70 -8.60 -9.71
N PHE A 376 3.93 -9.10 -9.85
CA PHE A 376 4.66 -9.18 -11.12
C PHE A 376 4.31 -10.44 -11.96
N GLY A 377 3.05 -10.57 -12.36
CA GLY A 377 2.51 -11.70 -13.13
C GLY A 377 1.80 -12.73 -12.25
N TYR A 378 0.87 -13.50 -12.83
CA TYR A 378 -0.07 -14.31 -12.06
C TYR A 378 -0.16 -15.76 -12.54
N SER A 379 0.15 -16.69 -11.64
CA SER A 379 0.09 -18.13 -11.89
C SER A 379 -1.30 -18.61 -12.31
N ALA A 380 -1.35 -19.51 -13.29
CA ALA A 380 -2.58 -20.14 -13.79
C ALA A 380 -3.32 -21.01 -12.74
N ALA A 381 -2.71 -21.26 -11.58
CA ALA A 381 -3.36 -21.98 -10.47
C ALA A 381 -4.20 -21.07 -9.57
N LEU A 382 -4.03 -19.75 -9.65
CA LEU A 382 -4.70 -18.80 -8.75
C LEU A 382 -6.24 -18.85 -8.83
N PRO A 383 -6.91 -18.98 -9.99
CA PRO A 383 -8.38 -19.06 -10.01
C PRO A 383 -8.93 -20.18 -9.13
N GLN A 384 -8.26 -21.35 -9.10
CA GLN A 384 -8.61 -22.46 -8.22
C GLN A 384 -8.43 -22.08 -6.75
N LEU A 385 -7.27 -21.52 -6.38
CA LEU A 385 -6.97 -21.14 -5.00
C LEU A 385 -7.90 -20.03 -4.48
N VAL A 386 -8.19 -19.03 -5.31
CA VAL A 386 -9.11 -17.93 -5.02
C VAL A 386 -10.50 -18.48 -4.67
N ARG A 387 -11.03 -19.40 -5.49
CA ARG A 387 -12.32 -20.04 -5.24
C ARG A 387 -12.30 -20.96 -4.02
N GLN A 388 -11.24 -21.73 -3.82
CA GLN A 388 -11.10 -22.61 -2.64
C GLN A 388 -10.98 -21.82 -1.33
N ALA A 389 -10.43 -20.61 -1.39
CA ALA A 389 -10.41 -19.67 -0.27
C ALA A 389 -11.78 -18.99 -0.04
N GLY A 390 -12.81 -19.29 -0.84
CA GLY A 390 -14.15 -18.70 -0.71
C GLY A 390 -14.33 -17.33 -1.36
N ALA A 391 -13.31 -16.82 -2.07
CA ALA A 391 -13.43 -15.56 -2.80
C ALA A 391 -14.10 -15.76 -4.17
N LYS A 392 -14.81 -14.72 -4.62
CA LYS A 392 -15.60 -14.65 -5.85
C LYS A 392 -14.93 -13.83 -6.94
N TRP A 393 -14.14 -12.84 -6.54
CA TRP A 393 -13.61 -11.80 -7.43
C TRP A 393 -12.09 -11.67 -7.32
N PHE A 394 -11.47 -11.17 -8.38
CA PHE A 394 -10.04 -10.88 -8.44
C PHE A 394 -9.79 -9.46 -8.98
N LEU A 395 -8.94 -8.69 -8.30
CA LEU A 395 -8.47 -7.38 -8.75
C LEU A 395 -6.95 -7.37 -8.93
N THR A 396 -6.50 -6.81 -10.04
CA THR A 396 -5.09 -6.57 -10.36
C THR A 396 -4.90 -5.28 -11.19
N GLN A 397 -3.69 -4.72 -11.24
CA GLN A 397 -3.35 -3.59 -12.11
C GLN A 397 -2.16 -3.88 -13.03
N LYS A 398 -1.08 -4.52 -12.56
CA LYS A 398 0.21 -4.62 -13.28
C LYS A 398 0.12 -5.19 -14.70
N ILE A 399 -0.90 -5.97 -15.04
CA ILE A 399 -1.11 -6.49 -16.40
C ILE A 399 -1.24 -5.36 -17.45
N SER A 400 -1.74 -4.18 -17.06
CA SER A 400 -1.78 -2.97 -17.89
C SER A 400 -0.39 -2.48 -18.33
N TRP A 401 0.68 -2.89 -17.64
CA TRP A 401 2.07 -2.46 -17.91
C TRP A 401 2.84 -3.41 -18.83
N SER A 402 2.14 -4.33 -19.49
CA SER A 402 2.74 -5.26 -20.45
C SER A 402 3.47 -4.51 -21.57
N ARG A 403 4.73 -4.86 -21.81
CA ARG A 403 5.66 -4.11 -22.68
C ARG A 403 5.29 -4.15 -24.15
N THR A 404 4.80 -5.29 -24.64
CA THR A 404 4.60 -5.54 -26.09
C THR A 404 3.13 -5.70 -26.41
N ASN A 405 2.43 -6.59 -25.68
CA ASN A 405 1.03 -6.88 -25.93
C ASN A 405 0.15 -6.21 -24.88
N SER A 406 -0.70 -5.28 -25.32
CA SER A 406 -1.77 -4.75 -24.47
C SER A 406 -2.78 -5.84 -24.18
N PHE A 407 -3.15 -6.04 -22.91
CA PHE A 407 -4.15 -7.02 -22.55
C PHE A 407 -5.52 -6.66 -23.16
N PRO A 408 -6.27 -7.63 -23.71
CA PRO A 408 -7.44 -7.34 -24.53
C PRO A 408 -8.70 -6.95 -23.74
N HIS A 409 -8.71 -7.10 -22.42
CA HIS A 409 -9.90 -6.90 -21.59
C HIS A 409 -9.66 -5.89 -20.45
N HIS A 410 -10.74 -5.29 -19.93
CA HIS A 410 -10.83 -4.61 -18.63
C HIS A 410 -11.73 -5.35 -17.60
N THR A 411 -12.63 -6.22 -18.07
CA THR A 411 -13.46 -7.12 -17.22
C THR A 411 -13.68 -8.46 -17.92
N PHE A 412 -13.40 -9.58 -17.25
CA PHE A 412 -13.37 -10.91 -17.88
C PHE A 412 -13.49 -12.05 -16.85
N TRP A 413 -13.78 -13.26 -17.32
CA TRP A 413 -13.66 -14.49 -16.56
C TRP A 413 -12.23 -15.04 -16.69
N TRP A 414 -11.49 -15.11 -15.59
CA TRP A 414 -10.19 -15.76 -15.56
C TRP A 414 -10.33 -17.24 -15.21
N GLU A 415 -9.94 -18.11 -16.13
CA GLU A 415 -10.02 -19.56 -16.01
C GLU A 415 -8.66 -20.18 -15.72
N GLY A 416 -8.58 -20.94 -14.62
CA GLY A 416 -7.38 -21.66 -14.20
C GLY A 416 -7.18 -22.97 -14.95
N LEU A 417 -6.07 -23.66 -14.66
CA LEU A 417 -5.69 -24.92 -15.32
C LEU A 417 -6.72 -26.06 -15.18
N ASP A 418 -7.56 -26.01 -14.14
CA ASP A 418 -8.59 -27.01 -13.84
C ASP A 418 -9.98 -26.62 -14.39
N GLY A 419 -10.10 -25.51 -15.11
CA GLY A 419 -11.37 -24.96 -15.59
C GLY A 419 -12.13 -24.11 -14.55
N THR A 420 -11.59 -23.94 -13.34
CA THR A 420 -12.19 -23.04 -12.34
C THR A 420 -12.11 -21.59 -12.82
N ARG A 421 -13.22 -20.85 -12.74
CA ARG A 421 -13.30 -19.44 -13.17
C ARG A 421 -13.50 -18.48 -12.01
N VAL A 422 -12.81 -17.35 -12.04
CA VAL A 422 -13.01 -16.19 -11.15
C VAL A 422 -13.32 -14.94 -11.99
N PHE A 423 -14.25 -14.09 -11.55
CA PHE A 423 -14.55 -12.85 -12.26
C PHE A 423 -13.49 -11.81 -11.90
N THR A 424 -12.84 -11.27 -12.92
CA THR A 424 -11.64 -10.45 -12.76
C THR A 424 -11.84 -9.07 -13.36
N HIS A 425 -11.37 -8.05 -12.63
CA HIS A 425 -11.31 -6.68 -13.09
C HIS A 425 -9.91 -6.10 -12.93
N PHE A 426 -9.48 -5.34 -13.94
CA PHE A 426 -8.32 -4.46 -13.90
C PHE A 426 -8.78 -3.02 -14.22
N PRO A 427 -8.49 -2.04 -13.36
CA PRO A 427 -8.88 -0.66 -13.59
C PRO A 427 -8.34 -0.12 -14.94
N PRO A 428 -9.21 0.42 -15.82
CA PRO A 428 -8.81 1.03 -17.10
C PRO A 428 -8.08 2.36 -16.94
N MET A 429 -7.93 2.83 -15.70
CA MET A 429 -7.14 3.99 -15.34
C MET A 429 -5.62 3.77 -15.51
N ASP A 430 -5.20 2.50 -15.68
CA ASP A 430 -3.79 2.08 -15.76
C ASP A 430 -2.97 2.36 -14.48
N THR A 431 -3.63 2.63 -13.35
CA THR A 431 -3.04 2.93 -12.04
C THR A 431 -3.94 2.47 -10.89
N TYR A 432 -3.31 2.09 -9.77
CA TYR A 432 -3.97 1.88 -8.47
C TYR A 432 -3.68 3.05 -7.49
N ASN A 433 -3.08 4.12 -8.00
CA ASN A 433 -2.78 5.36 -7.29
C ASN A 433 -3.53 6.54 -7.95
N ALA A 434 -4.83 6.36 -8.24
CA ALA A 434 -5.59 7.34 -9.00
C ALA A 434 -5.76 8.65 -8.21
N GLN A 435 -5.59 9.79 -8.89
CA GLN A 435 -5.80 11.12 -8.29
C GLN A 435 -7.12 11.76 -8.69
N LEU A 436 -7.88 11.08 -9.57
CA LEU A 436 -9.13 11.56 -10.16
C LEU A 436 -8.96 12.87 -10.93
N SER A 437 -7.80 13.06 -11.57
CA SER A 437 -7.60 14.17 -12.49
C SER A 437 -8.48 14.01 -13.74
N GLY A 438 -8.80 15.12 -14.41
CA GLY A 438 -9.60 15.07 -15.65
C GLY A 438 -9.00 14.15 -16.71
N LYS A 439 -7.66 14.14 -16.84
CA LYS A 439 -6.93 13.24 -17.75
C LYS A 439 -7.12 11.77 -17.40
N GLU A 440 -6.96 11.41 -16.12
CA GLU A 440 -7.16 10.05 -15.63
C GLU A 440 -8.61 9.61 -15.90
N VAL A 441 -9.60 10.38 -15.45
CA VAL A 441 -11.03 10.07 -15.60
C VAL A 441 -11.42 9.90 -17.08
N ALA A 442 -10.94 10.78 -17.97
CA ALA A 442 -11.14 10.65 -19.40
C ALA A 442 -10.42 9.43 -20.00
N HIS A 443 -9.20 9.14 -19.53
CA HIS A 443 -8.45 7.96 -19.95
C HIS A 443 -9.19 6.67 -19.59
N ALA A 444 -9.66 6.51 -18.35
CA ALA A 444 -10.44 5.33 -17.94
C ALA A 444 -11.64 5.07 -18.85
N ALA A 445 -12.43 6.10 -19.16
CA ALA A 445 -13.60 5.96 -20.04
C ALA A 445 -13.21 5.61 -21.49
N ARG A 446 -12.14 6.22 -22.03
CA ARG A 446 -11.67 5.94 -23.40
C ARG A 446 -10.98 4.57 -23.51
N ASN A 447 -10.27 4.14 -22.48
CA ASN A 447 -9.43 2.94 -22.45
C ASN A 447 -10.21 1.67 -22.10
N PHE A 448 -11.36 1.76 -21.43
CA PHE A 448 -12.18 0.61 -21.07
C PHE A 448 -12.49 -0.29 -22.29
N ARG A 449 -12.15 -1.59 -22.22
CA ARG A 449 -12.14 -2.49 -23.40
C ARG A 449 -13.53 -3.01 -23.71
N GLU A 450 -14.34 -3.23 -22.69
CA GLU A 450 -15.72 -3.73 -22.79
C GLU A 450 -16.75 -2.61 -23.02
N LYS A 451 -16.29 -1.38 -23.34
CA LYS A 451 -17.17 -0.25 -23.64
C LYS A 451 -18.18 -0.61 -24.73
N GLY A 452 -19.45 -0.31 -24.47
CA GLY A 452 -20.59 -0.66 -25.33
C GLY A 452 -21.33 -1.92 -24.89
N ALA A 453 -20.68 -2.83 -24.17
CA ALA A 453 -21.32 -3.97 -23.50
C ALA A 453 -21.39 -3.78 -21.97
N ALA A 454 -20.43 -3.06 -21.40
CA ALA A 454 -20.41 -2.63 -20.01
C ALA A 454 -20.01 -1.15 -19.90
N SER A 455 -20.29 -0.55 -18.74
CA SER A 455 -20.15 0.89 -18.47
C SER A 455 -19.52 1.21 -17.11
N ARG A 456 -18.94 0.22 -16.43
CA ARG A 456 -18.39 0.37 -15.06
C ARG A 456 -16.93 -0.02 -14.96
N SER A 457 -16.19 0.73 -14.16
CA SER A 457 -14.84 0.34 -13.72
C SER A 457 -14.55 0.82 -12.31
N LEU A 458 -13.62 0.16 -11.64
CA LEU A 458 -13.12 0.57 -10.33
C LEU A 458 -11.91 1.52 -10.50
N ALA A 459 -11.69 2.41 -9.55
CA ALA A 459 -10.49 3.25 -9.46
C ALA A 459 -9.97 3.29 -8.01
N PRO A 460 -8.90 2.53 -7.67
CA PRO A 460 -8.24 2.69 -6.37
C PRO A 460 -7.62 4.09 -6.32
N THR A 461 -8.06 4.90 -5.36
CA THR A 461 -7.86 6.35 -5.33
C THR A 461 -7.04 6.75 -4.11
N GLY A 462 -5.87 7.35 -4.34
CA GLY A 462 -4.96 7.77 -3.28
C GLY A 462 -3.49 7.66 -3.68
N TRP A 463 -2.63 8.19 -2.82
CA TRP A 463 -1.18 7.99 -2.93
C TRP A 463 -0.80 6.65 -2.29
N GLY A 464 -0.22 5.75 -3.08
CA GLY A 464 0.26 4.44 -2.64
C GLY A 464 1.76 4.28 -2.82
N ASP A 465 2.18 3.04 -3.05
CA ASP A 465 3.55 2.50 -3.05
C ASP A 465 4.25 2.66 -1.68
N GLY A 466 4.26 3.86 -1.10
CA GLY A 466 4.85 4.15 0.22
C GLY A 466 3.91 4.70 1.27
N GLY A 467 2.60 4.75 0.98
CA GLY A 467 1.57 5.32 1.84
C GLY A 467 1.20 6.77 1.51
N GLY A 468 0.28 7.32 2.31
CA GLY A 468 -0.34 8.62 2.09
C GLY A 468 -1.86 8.52 2.00
N GLY A 469 -2.35 7.68 1.10
CA GLY A 469 -3.77 7.39 0.85
C GLY A 469 -4.51 8.52 0.15
N THR A 470 -5.84 8.48 0.22
CA THR A 470 -6.72 9.51 -0.35
C THR A 470 -6.56 10.85 0.39
N THR A 471 -6.67 11.98 -0.32
CA THR A 471 -6.61 13.32 0.29
C THR A 471 -7.96 14.03 0.23
N ARG A 472 -8.16 15.06 1.06
CA ARG A 472 -9.37 15.90 1.00
C ARG A 472 -9.59 16.52 -0.39
N ASP A 473 -8.50 16.83 -1.09
CA ASP A 473 -8.52 17.38 -2.44
C ASP A 473 -9.07 16.37 -3.47
N MET A 474 -8.72 15.08 -3.33
CA MET A 474 -9.28 14.01 -4.17
C MET A 474 -10.78 13.82 -3.91
N LEU A 475 -11.23 13.94 -2.65
CA LEU A 475 -12.65 13.92 -2.29
C LEU A 475 -13.40 15.12 -2.87
N ALA A 476 -12.79 16.31 -2.82
CA ALA A 476 -13.32 17.53 -3.42
C ALA A 476 -13.51 17.39 -4.94
N ARG A 477 -12.54 16.78 -5.63
CA ARG A 477 -12.66 16.45 -7.06
C ARG A 477 -13.75 15.43 -7.31
N ALA A 478 -13.80 14.34 -6.54
CA ALA A 478 -14.83 13.31 -6.68
C ALA A 478 -16.24 13.88 -6.54
N ARG A 479 -16.48 14.78 -5.57
CA ARG A 479 -17.76 15.49 -5.40
C ARG A 479 -18.19 16.24 -6.67
N ARG A 480 -17.25 16.91 -7.33
CA ARG A 480 -17.49 17.65 -8.59
C ARG A 480 -17.68 16.71 -9.78
N LEU A 481 -17.06 15.54 -9.77
CA LEU A 481 -17.14 14.53 -10.82
C LEU A 481 -18.32 13.55 -10.66
N ALA A 482 -19.12 13.70 -9.60
CA ALA A 482 -20.23 12.79 -9.30
C ALA A 482 -21.24 12.70 -10.45
N ASP A 483 -21.59 13.84 -11.04
CA ASP A 483 -22.53 13.91 -12.16
C ASP A 483 -22.25 15.14 -13.06
N LEU A 484 -21.03 15.26 -13.57
CA LEU A 484 -20.61 16.43 -14.39
C LEU A 484 -20.71 16.17 -15.90
N GLU A 485 -21.46 17.01 -16.61
CA GLU A 485 -21.59 16.94 -18.07
C GLU A 485 -20.22 17.03 -18.78
N GLY A 486 -19.94 16.03 -19.61
CA GLY A 486 -18.68 15.86 -20.33
C GLY A 486 -17.68 14.91 -19.65
N SER A 487 -17.90 14.54 -18.38
CA SER A 487 -17.07 13.62 -17.62
C SER A 487 -17.71 12.24 -17.46
N ALA A 488 -16.91 11.23 -17.11
CA ALA A 488 -17.42 10.03 -16.46
C ALA A 488 -17.95 10.38 -15.06
N ARG A 489 -18.92 9.58 -14.57
CA ARG A 489 -19.50 9.73 -13.22
C ARG A 489 -18.59 9.04 -12.22
N VAL A 490 -18.22 9.72 -11.13
CA VAL A 490 -17.35 9.17 -10.09
C VAL A 490 -18.11 9.07 -8.76
N VAL A 491 -18.18 7.88 -8.16
CA VAL A 491 -18.77 7.68 -6.83
C VAL A 491 -17.85 6.83 -5.97
N PHE A 492 -17.76 7.14 -4.68
CA PHE A 492 -17.12 6.23 -3.72
C PHE A 492 -18.07 5.08 -3.40
N GLU A 493 -17.60 3.85 -3.54
CA GLU A 493 -18.38 2.66 -3.19
C GLU A 493 -17.46 1.51 -2.76
N LYS A 494 -18.01 0.53 -2.03
CA LYS A 494 -17.22 -0.61 -1.56
C LYS A 494 -16.80 -1.49 -2.74
N PRO A 495 -15.59 -2.10 -2.71
CA PRO A 495 -15.17 -3.06 -3.73
C PRO A 495 -16.20 -4.15 -4.06
N ALA A 496 -16.81 -4.75 -3.03
CA ALA A 496 -17.84 -5.78 -3.22
C ALA A 496 -19.09 -5.28 -3.95
N GLU A 497 -19.48 -4.00 -3.75
CA GLU A 497 -20.60 -3.39 -4.45
C GLU A 497 -20.28 -3.14 -5.92
N PHE A 498 -19.06 -2.69 -6.21
CA PHE A 498 -18.56 -2.57 -7.59
C PHE A 498 -18.62 -3.92 -8.29
N PHE A 499 -18.03 -4.96 -7.71
CA PHE A 499 -17.94 -6.27 -8.35
C PHE A 499 -19.32 -6.90 -8.57
N ALA A 500 -20.22 -6.82 -7.58
CA ALA A 500 -21.58 -7.30 -7.74
C ALA A 500 -22.32 -6.59 -8.89
N LYS A 501 -22.16 -5.26 -9.03
CA LYS A 501 -22.76 -4.48 -10.13
C LYS A 501 -22.12 -4.81 -11.48
N ALA A 502 -20.80 -4.95 -11.53
CA ALA A 502 -20.05 -5.24 -12.75
C ALA A 502 -20.34 -6.66 -13.28
N GLU A 503 -20.38 -7.66 -12.40
CA GLU A 503 -20.72 -9.04 -12.76
C GLU A 503 -22.18 -9.16 -13.22
N ALA A 504 -23.10 -8.45 -12.57
CA ALA A 504 -24.52 -8.43 -12.99
C ALA A 504 -24.74 -7.68 -14.32
N GLU A 505 -23.97 -6.63 -14.59
CA GLU A 505 -24.02 -5.89 -15.85
C GLU A 505 -23.39 -6.66 -17.01
N TYR A 506 -22.36 -7.47 -16.74
CA TYR A 506 -21.57 -8.17 -17.75
C TYR A 506 -21.38 -9.66 -17.45
N PRO A 507 -22.46 -10.47 -17.38
CA PRO A 507 -22.39 -11.88 -17.01
C PRO A 507 -21.68 -12.74 -18.07
N ASP A 508 -21.87 -12.43 -19.35
CA ASP A 508 -21.29 -13.15 -20.50
C ASP A 508 -19.90 -12.59 -20.89
N ALA A 509 -19.09 -12.24 -19.89
CA ALA A 509 -17.75 -11.70 -20.08
C ALA A 509 -16.82 -12.69 -20.83
N PRO A 510 -15.80 -12.21 -21.57
CA PRO A 510 -14.86 -13.08 -22.26
C PRO A 510 -14.05 -13.91 -21.26
N VAL A 511 -13.56 -15.07 -21.72
CA VAL A 511 -12.77 -15.98 -20.89
C VAL A 511 -11.29 -15.87 -21.27
N TRP A 512 -10.43 -15.65 -20.28
CA TRP A 512 -8.98 -15.80 -20.42
C TRP A 512 -8.53 -17.06 -19.68
N THR A 513 -7.98 -18.04 -20.39
CA THR A 513 -7.54 -19.31 -19.81
C THR A 513 -6.03 -19.32 -19.61
N GLY A 514 -5.58 -19.72 -18.41
CA GLY A 514 -4.18 -19.92 -18.09
C GLY A 514 -3.54 -18.75 -17.34
N GLU A 515 -2.25 -18.52 -17.57
CA GLU A 515 -1.46 -17.52 -16.86
C GLU A 515 -1.86 -16.09 -17.29
N LEU A 516 -1.86 -15.15 -16.33
CA LEU A 516 -1.80 -13.72 -16.67
C LEU A 516 -0.31 -13.33 -16.69
N TYR A 517 0.32 -13.58 -17.82
CA TYR A 517 1.75 -13.37 -18.02
C TYR A 517 2.09 -11.87 -18.11
N LEU A 518 2.96 -11.39 -17.22
CA LEU A 518 3.46 -10.02 -17.27
C LEU A 518 4.77 -9.94 -18.07
N GLU A 519 4.76 -9.20 -19.18
CA GLU A 519 5.93 -9.07 -20.07
C GLU A 519 7.05 -8.15 -19.53
N LEU A 520 6.83 -7.57 -18.34
CA LEU A 520 7.72 -6.67 -17.62
C LEU A 520 8.34 -7.37 -16.40
N HIS A 521 9.41 -6.80 -15.83
CA HIS A 521 10.05 -7.26 -14.59
C HIS A 521 10.65 -8.69 -14.59
N ARG A 522 10.80 -9.37 -15.72
CA ARG A 522 11.30 -10.77 -15.80
C ARG A 522 12.60 -11.11 -15.05
N ALA A 523 13.49 -10.13 -14.84
CA ALA A 523 14.74 -10.33 -14.11
C ALA A 523 14.54 -10.68 -12.61
N THR A 524 13.36 -10.38 -12.06
CA THR A 524 12.98 -10.69 -10.67
C THR A 524 13.03 -12.18 -10.34
N LEU A 525 12.90 -13.06 -11.34
CA LEU A 525 13.03 -14.51 -11.17
C LEU A 525 14.47 -14.92 -10.79
N THR A 526 15.46 -14.07 -11.03
CA THR A 526 16.89 -14.40 -10.92
C THR A 526 17.69 -13.53 -9.94
N SER A 527 17.26 -12.31 -9.65
CA SER A 527 17.92 -11.41 -8.68
C SER A 527 17.89 -12.01 -7.27
N GLN A 528 18.72 -11.53 -6.34
CA GLN A 528 18.63 -11.88 -4.90
C GLN A 528 18.48 -13.40 -4.61
N VAL A 529 19.39 -14.21 -5.17
CA VAL A 529 19.33 -15.69 -5.09
C VAL A 529 19.28 -16.21 -3.65
N ARG A 530 19.95 -15.54 -2.70
CA ARG A 530 19.96 -15.93 -1.28
C ARG A 530 18.57 -15.88 -0.66
N THR A 531 17.81 -14.81 -0.92
CA THR A 531 16.41 -14.66 -0.48
C THR A 531 15.54 -15.80 -1.02
N LYS A 532 15.71 -16.14 -2.30
CA LYS A 532 14.92 -17.19 -2.97
C LYS A 532 15.28 -18.59 -2.48
N GLN A 533 16.57 -18.86 -2.24
CA GLN A 533 17.03 -20.11 -1.62
C GLN A 533 16.52 -20.23 -0.17
N GLY A 534 16.56 -19.13 0.58
CA GLY A 534 15.98 -19.02 1.93
C GLY A 534 14.50 -19.39 1.93
N ASN A 535 13.69 -18.74 1.08
CA ASN A 535 12.27 -19.06 0.94
C ASN A 535 12.04 -20.54 0.65
N ARG A 536 12.68 -21.08 -0.40
CA ARG A 536 12.48 -22.48 -0.81
C ARG A 536 12.93 -23.46 0.28
N ARG A 537 14.01 -23.17 1.02
CA ARG A 537 14.45 -24.01 2.14
C ARG A 537 13.43 -23.97 3.27
N SER A 538 12.96 -22.78 3.65
CA SER A 538 11.99 -22.62 4.72
C SER A 538 10.63 -23.25 4.41
N GLU A 539 10.14 -23.17 3.16
CA GLU A 539 8.90 -23.86 2.75
C GLU A 539 9.01 -25.39 2.95
N HIS A 540 10.14 -25.99 2.55
CA HIS A 540 10.35 -27.43 2.77
C HIS A 540 10.45 -27.77 4.26
N LEU A 541 11.20 -26.97 5.03
CA LEU A 541 11.35 -27.18 6.47
C LEU A 541 10.03 -27.01 7.23
N LEU A 542 9.17 -26.07 6.83
CA LEU A 542 7.83 -25.91 7.40
C LEU A 542 6.97 -27.16 7.16
N TYR A 543 6.96 -27.67 5.93
CA TYR A 543 6.28 -28.93 5.62
C TYR A 543 6.81 -30.10 6.47
N GLU A 544 8.14 -30.23 6.60
CA GLU A 544 8.74 -31.28 7.42
C GLU A 544 8.42 -31.12 8.91
N ALA A 545 8.46 -29.89 9.43
CA ALA A 545 8.16 -29.59 10.83
C ALA A 545 6.71 -29.96 11.17
N GLU A 546 5.75 -29.58 10.32
CA GLU A 546 4.34 -29.95 10.49
C GLU A 546 4.14 -31.46 10.38
N LEU A 547 4.72 -32.11 9.37
CA LEU A 547 4.63 -33.56 9.16
C LEU A 547 5.08 -34.33 10.40
N TRP A 548 6.30 -34.04 10.87
CA TRP A 548 6.89 -34.80 11.98
C TRP A 548 6.25 -34.44 13.31
N SER A 549 5.91 -33.17 13.54
CA SER A 549 5.24 -32.74 14.76
C SER A 549 3.82 -33.32 14.86
N ALA A 550 3.05 -33.36 13.77
CA ALA A 550 1.74 -33.99 13.75
C ALA A 550 1.84 -35.50 13.98
N THR A 551 2.82 -36.15 13.34
CA THR A 551 3.06 -37.59 13.51
C THR A 551 3.46 -37.91 14.95
N ALA A 552 4.38 -37.14 15.55
CA ALA A 552 4.78 -37.29 16.94
C ALA A 552 3.60 -37.07 17.89
N ALA A 553 2.82 -36.03 17.68
CA ALA A 553 1.66 -35.73 18.51
C ALA A 553 0.66 -36.90 18.55
N VAL A 554 0.33 -37.45 17.38
CA VAL A 554 -0.60 -38.58 17.26
C VAL A 554 -0.02 -39.89 17.82
N ARG A 555 1.28 -40.14 17.63
CA ARG A 555 1.90 -41.44 17.98
C ARG A 555 2.39 -41.53 19.41
N THR A 556 2.83 -40.42 19.99
CA THR A 556 3.55 -40.41 21.28
C THR A 556 2.98 -39.43 22.28
N GLY A 557 1.99 -38.62 21.90
CA GLY A 557 1.47 -37.54 22.74
C GLY A 557 2.38 -36.31 22.82
N PHE A 558 3.36 -36.20 21.91
CA PHE A 558 4.21 -35.01 21.79
C PHE A 558 3.36 -33.73 21.59
N PRO A 559 3.58 -32.63 22.34
CA PRO A 559 2.85 -31.39 22.14
C PRO A 559 3.10 -30.81 20.75
N TYR A 560 2.04 -30.61 19.96
CA TYR A 560 2.17 -29.98 18.65
C TYR A 560 2.50 -28.48 18.81
N PRO A 561 3.55 -27.95 18.14
CA PRO A 561 4.04 -26.59 18.36
C PRO A 561 3.22 -25.55 17.56
N TYR A 562 1.94 -25.39 17.93
CA TYR A 562 1.00 -24.51 17.23
C TYR A 562 1.51 -23.07 17.10
N ASP A 563 1.91 -22.45 18.22
CA ASP A 563 2.28 -21.03 18.25
C ASP A 563 3.59 -20.77 17.48
N GLN A 564 4.57 -21.67 17.61
CA GLN A 564 5.82 -21.54 16.86
C GLN A 564 5.60 -21.67 15.35
N LEU A 565 4.84 -22.67 14.91
CA LEU A 565 4.54 -22.86 13.49
C LEU A 565 3.71 -21.71 12.92
N ASP A 566 2.74 -21.19 13.67
CA ASP A 566 1.95 -20.02 13.25
C ASP A 566 2.83 -18.80 13.02
N ARG A 567 3.74 -18.49 13.96
CA ARG A 567 4.70 -17.39 13.83
C ARG A 567 5.65 -17.62 12.66
N LEU A 568 6.23 -18.80 12.53
CA LEU A 568 7.20 -19.12 11.48
C LEU A 568 6.57 -19.06 10.08
N TRP A 569 5.33 -19.53 9.92
CA TRP A 569 4.57 -19.35 8.69
C TRP A 569 4.35 -17.87 8.39
N LYS A 570 3.82 -17.09 9.33
CA LYS A 570 3.61 -15.64 9.13
C LYS A 570 4.89 -14.92 8.73
N GLU A 571 6.03 -15.27 9.33
CA GLU A 571 7.33 -14.68 9.00
C GLU A 571 7.80 -15.06 7.59
N VAL A 572 7.66 -16.33 7.18
CA VAL A 572 7.96 -16.74 5.79
C VAL A 572 7.03 -16.04 4.80
N LEU A 573 5.72 -16.02 5.05
CA LEU A 573 4.72 -15.39 4.19
C LEU A 573 4.96 -13.88 4.03
N LEU A 574 5.39 -13.19 5.09
CA LEU A 574 5.81 -11.79 5.02
C LEU A 574 6.96 -11.59 4.02
N HIS A 575 7.97 -12.46 4.05
CA HIS A 575 9.10 -12.38 3.13
C HIS A 575 8.79 -12.88 1.72
N GLN A 576 7.55 -13.30 1.45
CA GLN A 576 7.02 -13.59 0.10
C GLN A 576 6.30 -12.39 -0.53
N PHE A 577 6.30 -11.23 0.13
CA PHE A 577 5.82 -9.98 -0.43
C PHE A 577 6.46 -9.70 -1.81
N HIS A 578 5.68 -9.08 -2.71
CA HIS A 578 6.04 -8.97 -4.13
C HIS A 578 7.27 -8.10 -4.44
N ASP A 579 7.81 -7.33 -3.49
CA ASP A 579 9.13 -6.71 -3.65
C ASP A 579 10.28 -7.41 -2.91
N ILE A 580 9.98 -8.12 -1.82
CA ILE A 580 11.00 -8.81 -1.02
C ILE A 580 11.48 -10.05 -1.76
N LEU A 581 10.57 -11.00 -2.05
CA LEU A 581 10.96 -12.28 -2.65
C LEU A 581 11.43 -12.11 -4.10
N PRO A 582 10.74 -11.33 -4.96
CA PRO A 582 11.21 -10.99 -6.30
C PRO A 582 12.54 -10.25 -6.32
N GLY A 583 12.95 -9.61 -5.24
CA GLY A 583 14.30 -9.09 -5.08
C GLY A 583 14.50 -7.70 -5.67
N THR A 584 13.54 -6.79 -5.42
CA THR A 584 13.47 -5.42 -5.98
C THR A 584 13.61 -4.32 -4.94
N SER A 585 13.82 -4.68 -3.67
CA SER A 585 14.05 -3.76 -2.54
C SER A 585 15.53 -3.35 -2.36
N ILE A 586 15.77 -2.38 -1.47
CA ILE A 586 17.11 -1.91 -1.06
C ILE A 586 17.96 -2.97 -0.35
N ALA A 587 19.27 -2.69 -0.20
CA ALA A 587 20.24 -3.59 0.41
C ALA A 587 19.85 -4.02 1.84
N TRP A 588 19.33 -3.08 2.65
CA TRP A 588 18.89 -3.38 4.01
C TRP A 588 17.85 -4.51 4.03
N VAL A 589 16.83 -4.42 3.17
CA VAL A 589 15.73 -5.40 3.12
C VAL A 589 16.25 -6.80 2.79
N HIS A 590 17.17 -6.93 1.82
CA HIS A 590 17.71 -8.24 1.44
C HIS A 590 18.68 -8.82 2.46
N ARG A 591 19.46 -7.98 3.15
CA ARG A 591 20.27 -8.43 4.29
C ARG A 591 19.38 -8.98 5.39
N GLU A 592 18.37 -8.22 5.80
CA GLU A 592 17.43 -8.63 6.84
C GLU A 592 16.70 -9.92 6.44
N ALA A 593 16.18 -10.01 5.22
CA ALA A 593 15.51 -11.21 4.73
C ALA A 593 16.40 -12.46 4.79
N ALA A 594 17.67 -12.35 4.35
CA ALA A 594 18.61 -13.46 4.40
C ALA A 594 18.91 -13.91 5.85
N GLU A 595 19.08 -12.98 6.78
CA GLU A 595 19.26 -13.28 8.20
C GLU A 595 18.02 -13.92 8.82
N ARG A 596 16.81 -13.42 8.49
CA ARG A 596 15.54 -13.97 8.97
C ARG A 596 15.36 -15.41 8.49
N TYR A 597 15.58 -15.69 7.20
CA TYR A 597 15.47 -17.05 6.67
C TYR A 597 16.46 -18.02 7.34
N ALA A 598 17.68 -17.58 7.64
CA ALA A 598 18.64 -18.41 8.37
C ALA A 598 18.17 -18.76 9.80
N ARG A 599 17.58 -17.80 10.52
CA ARG A 599 17.01 -18.02 11.86
C ARG A 599 15.79 -18.94 11.80
N ILE A 600 14.89 -18.71 10.84
CA ILE A 600 13.72 -19.58 10.58
C ILE A 600 14.18 -21.03 10.34
N ALA A 601 15.19 -21.22 9.49
CA ALA A 601 15.68 -22.56 9.17
C ALA A 601 16.23 -23.28 10.41
N ALA A 602 17.03 -22.59 11.24
CA ALA A 602 17.57 -23.15 12.47
C ALA A 602 16.45 -23.55 13.45
N GLU A 603 15.45 -22.70 13.65
CA GLU A 603 14.33 -22.99 14.54
C GLU A 603 13.49 -24.18 14.03
N LEU A 604 13.22 -24.25 12.72
CA LEU A 604 12.49 -25.37 12.13
C LEU A 604 13.25 -26.68 12.26
N GLU A 605 14.57 -26.68 12.08
CA GLU A 605 15.42 -27.86 12.26
C GLU A 605 15.40 -28.35 13.71
N GLU A 606 15.35 -27.44 14.69
CA GLU A 606 15.16 -27.79 16.11
C GLU A 606 13.79 -28.44 16.36
N LEU A 607 12.71 -27.88 15.81
CA LEU A 607 11.35 -28.43 15.92
C LEU A 607 11.24 -29.82 15.28
N ILE A 608 11.77 -29.97 14.07
CA ILE A 608 11.85 -31.25 13.35
C ILE A 608 12.62 -32.26 14.20
N GLY A 609 13.81 -31.89 14.68
CA GLY A 609 14.65 -32.76 15.49
C GLY A 609 13.96 -33.18 16.80
N ALA A 610 13.22 -32.28 17.46
CA ALA A 610 12.47 -32.60 18.67
C ALA A 610 11.36 -33.63 18.40
N ALA A 611 10.57 -33.43 17.34
CA ALA A 611 9.52 -34.37 16.95
C ALA A 611 10.09 -35.73 16.52
N GLN A 612 11.18 -35.74 15.75
CA GLN A 612 11.87 -36.96 15.33
C GLN A 612 12.46 -37.73 16.52
N ARG A 613 13.05 -37.03 17.51
CA ARG A 613 13.51 -37.67 18.76
C ARG A 613 12.35 -38.30 19.54
N ALA A 614 11.22 -37.61 19.64
CA ALA A 614 10.03 -38.17 20.28
C ALA A 614 9.54 -39.44 19.56
N LEU A 615 9.62 -39.49 18.23
CA LEU A 615 9.27 -40.66 17.42
C LEU A 615 10.30 -41.79 17.47
N ALA A 616 11.58 -41.46 17.59
CA ALA A 616 12.67 -42.43 17.63
C ALA A 616 12.73 -43.22 18.95
N GLY A 617 12.24 -42.64 20.04
CA GLY A 617 12.25 -43.25 21.37
C GLY A 617 13.59 -43.10 22.10
N ASP A 618 13.90 -44.05 23.00
CA ASP A 618 15.06 -43.98 23.89
C ASP A 618 16.40 -44.05 23.12
N PRO A 619 17.26 -43.01 23.21
CA PRO A 619 18.59 -43.03 22.59
C PRO A 619 19.49 -44.18 23.07
N ALA A 620 19.23 -44.73 24.27
CA ALA A 620 19.99 -45.85 24.82
C ALA A 620 19.87 -47.15 23.98
N ALA A 621 18.90 -47.22 23.06
CA ALA A 621 18.77 -48.33 22.12
C ALA A 621 19.90 -48.38 21.06
N GLY A 622 20.70 -47.32 20.92
CA GLY A 622 21.93 -47.31 20.11
C GLY A 622 21.72 -47.44 18.59
N ARG A 623 20.53 -47.07 18.07
CA ARG A 623 20.21 -47.16 16.63
C ARG A 623 20.04 -45.78 16.02
N THR A 624 20.72 -45.52 14.91
CA THR A 624 20.43 -44.35 14.06
C THR A 624 19.20 -44.63 13.22
N LEU A 625 18.25 -43.69 13.17
CA LEU A 625 17.08 -43.74 12.29
C LEU A 625 17.21 -42.67 11.20
N VAL A 626 16.79 -43.01 9.98
CA VAL A 626 16.69 -42.08 8.86
C VAL A 626 15.21 -41.87 8.53
N PHE A 627 14.83 -40.61 8.37
CA PHE A 627 13.47 -40.16 8.09
C PHE A 627 13.34 -39.72 6.63
N ASN A 628 12.22 -40.06 6.00
CA ASN A 628 11.87 -39.63 4.64
C ASN A 628 10.60 -38.80 4.69
N ALA A 629 10.71 -37.48 4.54
CA ALA A 629 9.54 -36.59 4.51
C ALA A 629 8.81 -36.58 3.15
N ALA A 630 9.43 -37.12 2.09
CA ALA A 630 8.85 -37.11 0.75
C ALA A 630 7.56 -37.95 0.69
N PRO A 631 6.60 -37.57 -0.18
CA PRO A 631 5.35 -38.32 -0.38
C PRO A 631 5.55 -39.60 -1.21
N HIS A 632 6.79 -39.94 -1.58
CA HIS A 632 7.15 -41.16 -2.29
C HIS A 632 8.35 -41.84 -1.60
N GLY A 633 8.53 -43.13 -1.86
CA GLY A 633 9.66 -43.87 -1.30
C GLY A 633 11.00 -43.45 -1.92
N ARG A 634 12.07 -43.45 -1.12
CA ARG A 634 13.43 -43.08 -1.55
C ARG A 634 14.43 -44.08 -0.98
N GLU A 635 15.20 -44.76 -1.83
CA GLU A 635 16.25 -45.73 -1.42
C GLU A 635 15.74 -46.82 -0.45
N GLY A 636 14.49 -47.26 -0.67
CA GLY A 636 13.81 -48.24 0.19
C GLY A 636 13.36 -47.69 1.55
N LEU A 637 13.40 -46.38 1.78
CA LEU A 637 12.61 -45.71 2.82
C LEU A 637 11.18 -45.51 2.30
N PRO A 638 10.15 -45.90 3.06
CA PRO A 638 8.77 -45.60 2.67
C PRO A 638 8.52 -44.09 2.66
N ALA A 639 7.51 -43.66 1.89
CA ALA A 639 7.02 -42.28 1.90
C ALA A 639 6.61 -41.87 3.32
N ARG A 640 6.98 -40.65 3.74
CA ARG A 640 6.61 -40.07 5.06
C ARG A 640 6.89 -41.02 6.23
N GLY A 641 7.98 -41.78 6.16
CA GLY A 641 8.30 -42.82 7.12
C GLY A 641 9.75 -42.80 7.58
N ALA A 642 10.06 -43.65 8.55
CA ALA A 642 11.40 -43.79 9.11
C ALA A 642 11.84 -45.26 9.12
N ARG A 643 13.15 -45.49 9.05
CA ARG A 643 13.75 -46.81 9.24
C ARG A 643 15.11 -46.69 9.93
N PRO A 644 15.65 -47.77 10.53
CA PRO A 644 17.04 -47.83 10.91
C PRO A 644 17.96 -47.54 9.72
N GLU A 645 18.99 -46.73 9.96
CA GLU A 645 20.07 -46.50 9.01
C GLU A 645 20.64 -47.85 8.57
N ARG A 646 20.71 -48.07 7.24
CA ARG A 646 21.40 -49.25 6.73
C ARG A 646 22.89 -48.95 6.77
N ALA A 647 23.70 -49.91 7.21
CA ALA A 647 25.10 -49.88 6.86
C ALA A 647 25.19 -49.82 5.33
N GLU A 648 25.87 -48.82 4.79
CA GLU A 648 26.17 -48.71 3.36
C GLU A 648 26.69 -50.07 2.88
N PRO A 649 26.10 -50.72 1.85
CA PRO A 649 26.88 -51.66 1.07
C PRO A 649 28.03 -50.84 0.48
N ASN A 650 29.27 -51.16 0.85
CA ASN A 650 30.51 -50.47 0.44
C ASN A 650 30.30 -49.64 -0.83
N GLY A 651 30.23 -48.31 -0.68
CA GLY A 651 30.08 -47.40 -1.80
C GLY A 651 31.07 -47.74 -2.91
N THR A 652 30.70 -47.47 -4.17
CA THR A 652 31.53 -47.83 -5.32
C THR A 652 32.91 -47.19 -5.19
N GLY A 653 33.91 -48.00 -4.82
CA GLY A 653 35.28 -47.57 -4.59
C GLY A 653 36.02 -47.42 -5.92
N CYS A 654 36.80 -46.36 -6.03
CA CYS A 654 37.62 -46.09 -7.21
C CYS A 654 39.04 -46.57 -6.94
N VAL A 655 39.41 -47.75 -7.47
CA VAL A 655 40.72 -48.38 -7.22
C VAL A 655 41.59 -48.27 -8.48
N PRO A 656 42.83 -47.76 -8.41
CA PRO A 656 43.73 -47.70 -9.56
C PRO A 656 44.01 -49.10 -10.12
N ARG A 657 43.92 -49.26 -11.45
CA ARG A 657 44.26 -50.52 -12.13
C ARG A 657 45.74 -50.56 -12.50
N ALA A 658 46.38 -51.72 -12.32
CA ALA A 658 47.71 -51.98 -12.88
C ALA A 658 47.65 -51.88 -14.42
N GLY A 659 48.33 -50.87 -14.99
CA GLY A 659 48.30 -50.53 -16.42
C GLY A 659 47.65 -49.18 -16.75
N GLY A 660 47.13 -48.45 -15.75
CA GLY A 660 46.50 -47.13 -15.92
C GLY A 660 44.96 -47.19 -15.91
N GLY A 661 44.33 -46.12 -15.40
CA GLY A 661 42.89 -46.03 -15.20
C GLY A 661 42.43 -46.49 -13.80
N TYR A 662 41.10 -46.49 -13.59
CA TYR A 662 40.46 -46.86 -12.33
C TYR A 662 39.41 -47.96 -12.55
N VAL A 663 39.27 -48.85 -11.56
CA VAL A 663 38.15 -49.80 -11.44
C VAL A 663 37.17 -49.22 -10.42
N LEU A 664 35.91 -49.14 -10.83
CA LEU A 664 34.79 -48.84 -9.96
C LEU A 664 34.24 -50.16 -9.44
N ASP A 665 34.39 -50.44 -8.16
CA ASP A 665 33.96 -51.68 -7.52
C ASP A 665 33.01 -51.38 -6.36
N ASN A 666 31.80 -51.95 -6.42
CA ASN A 666 30.78 -51.82 -5.38
C ASN A 666 30.74 -53.03 -4.44
N GLY A 667 31.71 -53.94 -4.53
CA GLY A 667 31.84 -55.13 -3.69
C GLY A 667 30.75 -56.18 -3.93
N LEU A 668 30.03 -56.11 -5.06
CA LEU A 668 28.92 -57.01 -5.42
C LEU A 668 29.24 -57.94 -6.61
N LEU A 669 30.45 -57.89 -7.17
CA LEU A 669 30.89 -58.67 -8.33
C LEU A 669 32.02 -59.64 -8.02
#